data_AF-A0A6J2Q9N5-F1
#
_entry.id   AF-A0A6J2Q9N5-F1
#
_cell.length_a   1.000
_cell.length_b   1.000
_cell.length_c   1.000
_cell.angle_alpha   90.00
_cell.angle_beta   90.00
_cell.angle_gamma   90.00
#
_symmetry.space_group_name_H-M   'P 1'
#
loop_
_entity.id
_entity.type
_entity.pdbx_description
1 polymer ?
#
loop_
_entity_poly.entity_id
_entity_poly.type
_entity_poly.pdbx_seq_one_letter_code
_entity_poly.pdbx_strand_id
1 'polypeptide(L)'
;MAAALSRALKLPGKKGSELGEYDPLTQADSEDESEEDDLVLNYPRNGLGRDGCLGTGSSKLRGGRSGRLVGAEDEAQEDEEEEEDEWRERLPSKSRQDRDDMKGMQYWSHRDSGRDRGGEDRGGPGPLGGAGLGVHSTDVEEKRMRMKNAIRSAFFLVPLVCAALLVLLCAFLIPCQKGELEKRPQWERALGDAGGVTPPALALWDVDGDSVADVFLGVTELTNDTHLTQANKIYSAVALSAVSGQVLWKKVMRESVFIQCGLQYSSQPSPVVLLIGKSIVMAVNGTTGRNLWSVLLKNIESQAVLLPDLQGDSVPDLLIATLPADETLDLSLTLISGLTGAELGRPVPFNLTGQGKLIGPLLHETQQGSYYILFGLGNVEAISLRDIYIRATGKMPITQALIKKDPGWEVLRKTNSSFIHIYRGSEHVEFLLPLVAGFGNNQNSLDTVSNLNSTRSDWVLVYGSSKLSLLRQKDIRKEWTFNSPSIHSQPAPGHFNDDGILDLFIQHSANGIMQAQVIDGANAHLLWSAEFVCPRLVLETSAISTSTGQSAFLFWASDPIKALNGTKTTVAPGVAAAEPLIRKLFLLHPAHPTILLELSSTTDTAVTSAVSYQERQKDASYITVSSRPTPDSEPGAQIVKSMSLRAAITKGQIVRLEESSKPGEPVKPSAFEVNKFFRGLSFKHQ
;
A
#
# COMPACT_ATOMS: atom_id res chain seq x y z
N MET A 1 6.35 -52.61 17.39
CA MET A 1 6.13 -51.69 18.54
C MET A 1 5.12 -50.66 18.08
N ALA A 2 3.81 -50.78 18.28
CA ALA A 2 3.01 -51.65 19.16
C ALA A 2 3.18 -51.41 20.67
N ALA A 3 2.05 -51.03 21.31
CA ALA A 3 1.70 -51.16 22.73
C ALA A 3 2.39 -50.28 23.82
N ALA A 4 2.15 -48.96 23.79
CA ALA A 4 1.93 -48.08 24.94
C ALA A 4 1.39 -46.73 24.41
N LEU A 5 0.41 -46.01 25.00
CA LEU A 5 -0.20 -46.05 26.33
C LEU A 5 -1.73 -46.06 26.23
N SER A 6 -2.41 -47.00 26.91
CA SER A 6 -3.89 -47.01 27.05
C SER A 6 -4.33 -47.85 28.26
N ARG A 7 -4.31 -47.30 29.49
CA ARG A 7 -4.66 -48.08 30.70
C ARG A 7 -5.02 -47.29 31.98
N ALA A 8 -6.03 -46.42 31.92
CA ALA A 8 -6.87 -45.98 33.05
C ALA A 8 -8.11 -45.26 32.48
N LEU A 9 -9.34 -45.36 32.98
CA LEU A 9 -9.89 -46.07 34.16
C LEU A 9 -10.88 -47.17 33.75
N LYS A 10 -11.50 -47.87 34.72
CA LYS A 10 -12.29 -49.10 34.49
C LYS A 10 -13.74 -49.00 35.00
N LEU A 11 -14.68 -49.36 34.12
CA LEU A 11 -16.14 -49.53 34.33
C LEU A 11 -16.47 -50.51 35.49
N PRO A 12 -17.65 -50.42 36.15
CA PRO A 12 -18.98 -50.79 35.60
C PRO A 12 -20.14 -49.84 35.99
N GLY A 13 -21.36 -49.87 35.44
CA GLY A 13 -22.07 -50.70 34.44
C GLY A 13 -23.49 -50.08 34.25
N LYS A 14 -24.44 -50.57 33.42
CA LYS A 14 -24.67 -51.88 32.77
C LYS A 14 -25.27 -51.69 31.35
N LYS A 15 -25.45 -52.82 30.65
CA LYS A 15 -26.31 -53.10 29.47
C LYS A 15 -27.62 -52.27 29.42
N GLY A 16 -28.19 -51.96 28.26
CA GLY A 16 -27.84 -52.32 26.87
C GLY A 16 -29.10 -52.27 25.96
N SER A 17 -29.00 -52.78 24.71
CA SER A 17 -30.07 -52.83 23.67
C SER A 17 -30.61 -51.44 23.22
N GLU A 18 -31.08 -51.22 22.00
CA GLU A 18 -31.03 -52.02 20.75
C GLU A 18 -31.12 -51.08 19.52
N LEU A 19 -31.13 -51.63 18.31
CA LEU A 19 -31.34 -50.84 17.08
C LEU A 19 -32.80 -50.36 16.98
N GLY A 20 -32.99 -49.14 16.49
CA GLY A 20 -34.29 -48.58 16.13
C GLY A 20 -34.16 -47.72 14.87
N GLU A 21 -34.96 -48.02 13.86
CA GLU A 21 -34.95 -47.33 12.57
C GLU A 21 -35.70 -45.99 12.64
N TYR A 22 -35.34 -45.04 11.79
CA TYR A 22 -35.88 -43.68 11.79
C TYR A 22 -36.94 -43.53 10.69
N ASP A 23 -38.21 -43.41 11.07
CA ASP A 23 -39.36 -43.23 10.16
C ASP A 23 -39.72 -41.74 10.02
N PRO A 24 -39.56 -41.10 8.84
CA PRO A 24 -39.63 -39.65 8.68
C PRO A 24 -40.98 -39.12 8.16
N LEU A 25 -42.13 -39.60 8.69
CA LEU A 25 -43.46 -39.12 8.26
C LEU A 25 -44.46 -38.83 9.40
N THR A 26 -44.33 -37.65 10.01
CA THR A 26 -45.46 -36.92 10.63
C THR A 26 -45.39 -35.43 10.26
N GLN A 27 -46.45 -34.91 9.63
CA GLN A 27 -46.67 -33.49 9.32
C GLN A 27 -47.74 -32.89 10.26
N ALA A 28 -48.16 -31.64 9.96
CA ALA A 28 -49.12 -30.79 10.68
C ALA A 28 -48.52 -30.11 11.93
N ASP A 29 -48.35 -28.77 11.97
CA ASP A 29 -49.33 -27.67 12.15
C ASP A 29 -49.28 -27.21 13.65
N SER A 30 -49.56 -25.97 14.09
CA SER A 30 -50.06 -24.72 13.47
C SER A 30 -49.46 -23.48 14.18
N GLU A 31 -49.98 -22.26 13.89
CA GLU A 31 -49.97 -20.96 14.65
C GLU A 31 -48.80 -20.59 15.61
N ASP A 32 -48.15 -19.40 15.61
CA ASP A 32 -48.59 -17.98 15.56
C ASP A 32 -49.17 -17.42 16.89
N GLU A 33 -48.97 -16.10 17.14
CA GLU A 33 -49.12 -15.35 18.43
C GLU A 33 -48.08 -15.78 19.53
N SER A 34 -47.30 -14.95 20.24
CA SER A 34 -47.31 -13.57 20.78
C SER A 34 -47.68 -13.46 22.28
N GLU A 35 -47.10 -12.47 22.99
CA GLU A 35 -47.49 -12.00 24.37
C GLU A 35 -47.17 -12.96 25.56
N GLU A 36 -46.73 -12.59 26.78
CA GLU A 36 -46.21 -11.35 27.42
C GLU A 36 -45.15 -11.67 28.54
N ASP A 37 -44.44 -10.64 29.04
CA ASP A 37 -44.04 -10.38 30.45
C ASP A 37 -43.23 -11.41 31.31
N ASP A 38 -42.67 -11.10 32.50
CA ASP A 38 -42.69 -9.90 33.36
C ASP A 38 -41.32 -9.70 34.07
N LEU A 39 -41.07 -8.49 34.64
CA LEU A 39 -40.78 -8.27 36.08
C LEU A 39 -40.24 -6.85 36.34
N VAL A 40 -41.13 -5.93 36.73
CA VAL A 40 -40.80 -4.58 37.24
C VAL A 40 -40.82 -4.53 38.77
N LEU A 41 -39.85 -3.86 39.40
CA LEU A 41 -39.97 -3.34 40.77
C LEU A 41 -39.54 -1.87 40.87
N ASN A 42 -40.32 -1.07 41.60
CA ASN A 42 -40.23 0.40 41.61
C ASN A 42 -39.70 1.00 42.93
N TYR A 43 -38.93 2.08 42.79
CA TYR A 43 -38.76 3.30 43.60
C TYR A 43 -39.29 3.41 45.06
N PRO A 44 -38.63 4.26 45.87
CA PRO A 44 -39.23 5.59 46.14
C PRO A 44 -38.40 6.80 45.66
N ARG A 45 -38.94 8.01 45.86
CA ARG A 45 -38.52 9.29 45.22
C ARG A 45 -38.65 10.46 46.20
N ASN A 46 -37.82 11.51 46.06
CA ASN A 46 -38.08 12.96 46.25
C ASN A 46 -36.76 13.74 46.46
N GLY A 47 -36.57 14.98 45.99
CA GLY A 47 -37.44 15.81 45.13
C GLY A 47 -36.73 17.08 44.59
N LEU A 48 -37.39 17.77 43.67
CA LEU A 48 -37.59 19.25 43.56
C LEU A 48 -36.50 20.16 44.19
N GLY A 49 -35.83 21.11 43.51
CA GLY A 49 -35.89 21.68 42.14
C GLY A 49 -34.66 22.62 41.93
N ARG A 50 -34.64 23.77 41.22
CA ARG A 50 -35.61 24.50 40.36
C ARG A 50 -34.86 25.61 39.54
N ASP A 51 -35.42 26.05 38.40
CA ASP A 51 -35.22 27.28 37.56
C ASP A 51 -33.97 28.19 37.65
N GLY A 52 -33.53 28.73 36.49
CA GLY A 52 -32.98 30.10 36.40
C GLY A 52 -31.87 30.37 35.36
N CYS A 53 -32.22 30.88 34.18
CA CYS A 53 -31.24 31.45 33.22
C CYS A 53 -31.26 32.99 33.26
N LEU A 54 -30.09 33.66 33.13
CA LEU A 54 -29.82 34.81 32.22
C LEU A 54 -28.60 35.67 32.64
N GLY A 55 -27.65 35.87 31.72
CA GLY A 55 -26.73 37.02 31.67
C GLY A 55 -25.67 37.14 32.79
N THR A 56 -24.67 38.02 32.71
CA THR A 56 -24.24 38.94 31.64
C THR A 56 -22.74 39.27 31.86
N GLY A 57 -22.00 39.69 30.82
CA GLY A 57 -20.79 40.51 31.03
C GLY A 57 -19.57 40.12 30.21
N SER A 58 -19.21 40.98 29.25
CA SER A 58 -17.93 40.93 28.53
C SER A 58 -17.04 42.11 28.94
N SER A 59 -15.73 41.91 28.87
CA SER A 59 -14.75 42.83 28.24
C SER A 59 -13.55 43.33 29.07
N LYS A 60 -12.50 43.65 28.29
CA LYS A 60 -11.38 44.60 28.49
C LYS A 60 -9.99 44.07 28.90
N LEU A 61 -9.03 44.56 28.10
CA LEU A 61 -7.58 44.38 28.16
C LEU A 61 -6.92 45.51 28.98
N ARG A 62 -5.87 45.19 29.75
CA ARG A 62 -4.63 45.98 30.01
C ARG A 62 -3.83 45.31 31.16
N GLY A 63 -2.49 45.30 31.19
CA GLY A 63 -1.51 45.61 30.14
C GLY A 63 -0.13 46.05 30.67
N GLY A 64 0.97 45.54 30.08
CA GLY A 64 2.35 46.02 30.27
C GLY A 64 3.12 45.48 31.50
N ARG A 65 4.44 45.72 31.68
CA ARG A 65 5.50 46.16 30.73
C ARG A 65 6.92 46.04 31.37
N SER A 66 7.92 45.56 30.61
CA SER A 66 9.38 45.87 30.71
C SER A 66 10.20 45.50 31.97
N GLY A 67 11.37 44.86 31.77
CA GLY A 67 12.45 44.70 32.77
C GLY A 67 13.64 43.91 32.17
N ARG A 68 14.90 44.35 32.40
CA ARG A 68 15.92 44.50 31.34
C ARG A 68 17.39 44.35 31.83
N LEU A 69 18.18 43.45 31.20
CA LEU A 69 19.66 43.26 31.34
C LEU A 69 20.16 42.94 32.77
N VAL A 70 21.38 42.45 33.06
CA VAL A 70 22.71 42.32 32.40
C VAL A 70 23.29 40.90 32.76
N GLY A 71 24.23 40.22 32.07
CA GLY A 71 24.98 40.43 30.81
C GLY A 71 26.52 40.27 30.95
N ALA A 72 27.20 39.67 29.96
CA ALA A 72 28.69 39.68 29.74
C ALA A 72 29.59 38.97 30.80
N GLU A 73 30.83 38.50 30.55
CA GLU A 73 31.70 38.27 29.35
C GLU A 73 32.82 37.26 29.79
N ASP A 74 33.15 36.20 29.06
CA ASP A 74 34.25 35.99 28.05
C ASP A 74 35.57 35.41 28.62
N GLU A 75 36.62 35.25 27.77
CA GLU A 75 37.92 34.55 27.94
C GLU A 75 37.84 32.99 27.94
N ALA A 76 38.41 32.18 27.03
CA ALA A 76 39.37 32.27 25.91
C ALA A 76 40.87 31.94 26.22
N GLN A 77 41.36 30.86 25.60
CA GLN A 77 42.73 30.48 25.14
C GLN A 77 42.57 29.05 24.53
N GLU A 78 43.10 28.61 23.38
CA GLU A 78 44.37 28.80 22.61
C GLU A 78 45.32 27.58 22.73
N ASP A 79 46.29 27.51 21.81
CA ASP A 79 47.30 26.46 21.53
C ASP A 79 46.72 25.16 20.88
N GLU A 80 47.06 24.70 19.65
CA GLU A 80 48.33 24.47 18.90
C GLU A 80 48.86 23.02 19.11
N GLU A 81 49.41 22.27 18.13
CA GLU A 81 49.91 22.55 16.76
C GLU A 81 49.91 21.26 15.86
N GLU A 82 49.98 21.42 14.52
CA GLU A 82 50.71 20.58 13.51
C GLU A 82 50.33 19.08 13.21
N GLU A 83 50.54 18.50 12.00
CA GLU A 83 51.03 19.01 10.69
C GLU A 83 50.53 18.17 9.47
N GLU A 84 50.69 18.73 8.25
CA GLU A 84 50.91 18.11 6.91
C GLU A 84 49.91 17.06 6.30
N ASP A 85 49.60 17.01 4.99
CA ASP A 85 50.12 17.81 3.86
C ASP A 85 49.18 17.99 2.62
N GLU A 86 49.46 19.05 1.84
CA GLU A 86 49.41 19.27 0.37
C GLU A 86 48.25 18.72 -0.55
N TRP A 87 47.70 19.43 -1.57
CA TRP A 87 48.18 20.50 -2.47
C TRP A 87 47.12 21.56 -2.87
N ARG A 88 47.55 22.72 -3.42
CA ARG A 88 46.73 23.85 -3.96
C ARG A 88 47.44 24.61 -5.12
N GLU A 89 46.98 25.70 -5.77
CA GLU A 89 45.70 26.49 -5.90
C GLU A 89 45.51 26.81 -7.44
N ARG A 90 44.39 27.25 -8.08
CA ARG A 90 43.00 27.64 -7.69
C ARG A 90 42.68 29.15 -7.44
N LEU A 91 43.27 30.10 -8.19
CA LEU A 91 42.94 31.57 -8.17
C LEU A 91 43.22 32.24 -9.56
N PRO A 92 42.92 33.53 -9.87
CA PRO A 92 42.65 34.73 -9.03
C PRO A 92 41.17 35.15 -8.91
N SER A 93 40.89 36.41 -8.53
CA SER A 93 39.54 36.94 -8.18
C SER A 93 39.41 38.49 -8.29
N LYS A 94 38.23 39.05 -7.89
CA LYS A 94 37.79 40.48 -7.80
C LYS A 94 37.07 41.03 -9.06
N SER A 95 36.15 42.00 -8.99
CA SER A 95 35.74 42.91 -7.89
C SER A 95 34.21 43.20 -7.78
N ARG A 96 33.82 43.98 -6.74
CA ARG A 96 32.48 44.55 -6.42
C ARG A 96 32.01 45.60 -7.48
N GLN A 97 30.79 46.18 -7.52
CA GLN A 97 29.99 46.79 -6.44
C GLN A 97 28.51 47.15 -6.83
N ASP A 98 27.79 47.78 -5.90
CA ASP A 98 26.35 48.07 -5.72
C ASP A 98 25.52 48.98 -6.67
N ARG A 99 24.20 48.68 -6.67
CA ARG A 99 22.98 49.56 -6.56
C ARG A 99 22.33 50.33 -7.74
N ASP A 100 20.99 50.24 -7.69
CA ASP A 100 19.90 51.20 -7.96
C ASP A 100 19.53 51.72 -9.38
N ASP A 101 18.37 51.21 -9.87
CA ASP A 101 17.09 51.94 -10.12
C ASP A 101 16.43 51.89 -11.54
N MET A 102 15.10 52.05 -11.51
CA MET A 102 14.10 52.37 -12.56
C MET A 102 13.82 51.48 -13.78
N LYS A 103 12.70 50.76 -13.68
CA LYS A 103 11.53 50.73 -14.62
C LYS A 103 11.77 50.85 -16.14
N GLY A 104 11.41 49.80 -16.89
CA GLY A 104 11.10 49.83 -18.32
C GLY A 104 10.03 48.78 -18.68
N MET A 105 9.16 49.07 -19.65
CA MET A 105 7.95 48.27 -19.95
C MET A 105 7.98 47.70 -21.37
N GLN A 106 7.39 46.51 -21.56
CA GLN A 106 6.89 45.96 -22.84
C GLN A 106 7.93 45.68 -23.95
N TYR A 107 7.61 45.04 -25.08
CA TYR A 107 6.87 43.78 -25.34
C TYR A 107 7.11 43.45 -26.82
N TRP A 108 7.61 42.25 -27.15
CA TRP A 108 7.62 41.59 -28.48
C TRP A 108 7.66 42.45 -29.77
N SER A 109 8.71 42.29 -30.58
CA SER A 109 8.54 41.60 -31.89
C SER A 109 9.87 41.34 -32.63
N HIS A 110 9.91 40.24 -33.38
CA HIS A 110 11.01 39.87 -34.26
C HIS A 110 10.95 40.66 -35.57
N ARG A 111 11.99 41.45 -35.90
CA ARG A 111 12.40 41.63 -37.30
C ARG A 111 13.82 42.20 -37.44
N ASP A 112 14.74 41.38 -37.96
CA ASP A 112 15.68 41.73 -39.03
C ASP A 112 16.22 40.40 -39.58
N SER A 113 16.21 40.11 -40.88
CA SER A 113 16.73 40.83 -42.07
C SER A 113 18.11 40.31 -42.43
N GLY A 114 18.20 39.70 -43.62
CA GLY A 114 19.36 38.92 -44.04
C GLY A 114 19.10 38.22 -45.35
N ARG A 115 19.06 38.99 -46.45
CA ARG A 115 19.02 38.43 -47.80
C ARG A 115 19.83 39.25 -48.79
N ASP A 116 20.56 38.53 -49.63
CA ASP A 116 21.08 38.89 -50.95
C ASP A 116 21.81 40.25 -51.11
N ARG A 117 23.12 40.17 -51.35
CA ARG A 117 23.65 40.28 -52.73
C ARG A 117 25.14 39.93 -52.83
N GLY A 118 25.47 39.12 -53.83
CA GLY A 118 26.76 39.16 -54.51
C GLY A 118 26.59 39.85 -55.86
N GLY A 119 27.69 40.33 -56.44
CA GLY A 119 27.70 41.02 -57.73
C GLY A 119 28.65 42.22 -57.73
N GLU A 120 29.85 42.01 -58.28
CA GLU A 120 30.74 43.10 -58.66
C GLU A 120 30.25 43.77 -59.94
N ASP A 121 30.52 45.07 -60.14
CA ASP A 121 30.86 45.55 -61.47
C ASP A 121 31.77 46.80 -61.44
N ARG A 122 32.78 46.79 -62.32
CA ARG A 122 33.59 47.89 -62.91
C ARG A 122 33.80 49.22 -62.16
N GLY A 123 35.07 49.57 -61.93
CA GLY A 123 35.52 50.98 -61.82
C GLY A 123 36.91 51.20 -61.24
N GLY A 124 37.95 51.32 -62.09
CA GLY A 124 39.27 51.87 -61.69
C GLY A 124 39.48 53.28 -62.27
N PRO A 125 40.72 53.82 -62.31
CA PRO A 125 42.00 53.29 -61.81
C PRO A 125 42.78 54.28 -60.91
N GLY A 126 43.94 53.87 -60.37
CA GLY A 126 44.87 54.80 -59.69
C GLY A 126 46.13 54.19 -59.08
N PRO A 127 47.15 53.83 -59.89
CA PRO A 127 48.45 53.37 -59.39
C PRO A 127 49.40 54.53 -59.08
N LEU A 128 50.36 54.35 -58.17
CA LEU A 128 51.60 55.15 -58.23
C LEU A 128 52.34 54.77 -59.52
N GLY A 129 52.68 55.77 -60.34
CA GLY A 129 53.14 55.55 -61.71
C GLY A 129 54.57 54.99 -61.79
N GLY A 130 54.85 54.12 -62.78
CA GLY A 130 56.22 53.61 -62.95
C GLY A 130 56.52 52.43 -63.88
N ALA A 131 55.59 51.97 -64.75
CA ALA A 131 55.83 50.93 -65.78
C ALA A 131 56.25 49.51 -65.30
N GLY A 132 56.23 48.54 -66.23
CA GLY A 132 56.82 47.19 -66.06
C GLY A 132 55.83 46.05 -65.81
N LEU A 133 55.34 45.41 -66.89
CA LEU A 133 54.49 44.21 -66.82
C LEU A 133 55.19 43.02 -66.13
N GLY A 134 54.41 42.21 -65.41
CA GLY A 134 54.84 40.94 -64.80
C GLY A 134 54.10 39.71 -65.33
N VAL A 135 54.43 38.52 -64.81
CA VAL A 135 53.83 37.22 -65.15
C VAL A 135 53.69 36.35 -63.88
N HIS A 136 52.62 35.55 -63.80
CA HIS A 136 52.33 34.53 -62.75
C HIS A 136 52.21 34.99 -61.28
N SER A 137 50.99 35.35 -60.82
CA SER A 137 50.41 34.87 -59.54
C SER A 137 48.94 35.28 -59.38
N THR A 138 47.98 34.39 -59.67
CA THR A 138 46.53 34.64 -59.45
C THR A 138 45.76 33.36 -59.07
N ASP A 139 45.87 32.31 -59.87
CA ASP A 139 45.15 31.02 -59.69
C ASP A 139 45.44 30.33 -58.33
N VAL A 140 46.63 30.50 -57.77
CA VAL A 140 47.02 29.93 -56.46
C VAL A 140 46.29 30.63 -55.31
N GLU A 141 46.21 31.96 -55.34
CA GLU A 141 45.59 32.75 -54.27
C GLU A 141 44.08 32.50 -54.20
N GLU A 142 43.42 32.39 -55.36
CA GLU A 142 41.98 32.16 -55.43
C GLU A 142 41.60 30.74 -54.97
N LYS A 143 42.37 29.71 -55.39
CA LYS A 143 42.23 28.35 -54.85
C LYS A 143 42.43 28.31 -53.33
N ARG A 144 43.40 29.06 -52.81
CA ARG A 144 43.67 29.18 -51.37
C ARG A 144 42.51 29.86 -50.61
N MET A 145 41.86 30.86 -51.20
CA MET A 145 40.68 31.51 -50.61
C MET A 145 39.44 30.61 -50.66
N ARG A 146 39.19 29.93 -51.78
CA ARG A 146 38.13 28.90 -51.88
C ARG A 146 38.34 27.78 -50.85
N MET A 147 39.57 27.30 -50.67
CA MET A 147 39.88 26.25 -49.68
C MET A 147 39.73 26.74 -48.23
N LYS A 148 40.12 27.98 -47.90
CA LYS A 148 39.86 28.58 -46.57
C LYS A 148 38.37 28.65 -46.26
N ASN A 149 37.54 29.01 -47.23
CA ASN A 149 36.09 29.07 -47.04
C ASN A 149 35.47 27.67 -46.94
N ALA A 150 35.91 26.71 -47.75
CA ALA A 150 35.49 25.31 -47.64
C ALA A 150 35.84 24.69 -46.26
N ILE A 151 37.05 24.96 -45.74
CA ILE A 151 37.49 24.52 -44.41
C ILE A 151 36.60 25.13 -43.32
N ARG A 152 36.27 26.43 -43.41
CA ARG A 152 35.35 27.09 -42.47
C ARG A 152 33.96 26.49 -42.52
N SER A 153 33.40 26.27 -43.71
CA SER A 153 32.09 25.61 -43.86
C SER A 153 32.09 24.17 -43.33
N ALA A 154 33.16 23.41 -43.56
CA ALA A 154 33.31 22.06 -43.01
C ALA A 154 33.37 22.06 -41.48
N PHE A 155 34.01 23.04 -40.86
CA PHE A 155 34.06 23.20 -39.40
C PHE A 155 32.69 23.39 -38.73
N PHE A 156 31.68 23.87 -39.46
CA PHE A 156 30.29 23.95 -38.97
C PHE A 156 29.43 22.78 -39.44
N LEU A 157 29.57 22.35 -40.70
CA LEU A 157 28.74 21.29 -41.29
C LEU A 157 29.10 19.89 -40.76
N VAL A 158 30.37 19.59 -40.51
CA VAL A 158 30.76 18.25 -40.02
C VAL A 158 30.22 18.00 -38.60
N PRO A 159 30.37 18.90 -37.61
CA PRO A 159 29.73 18.72 -36.30
C PRO A 159 28.21 18.66 -36.37
N LEU A 160 27.57 19.46 -37.25
CA LEU A 160 26.12 19.44 -37.44
C LEU A 160 25.63 18.10 -38.00
N VAL A 161 26.32 17.55 -39.01
CA VAL A 161 26.00 16.24 -39.60
C VAL A 161 26.29 15.12 -38.61
N CYS A 162 27.39 15.17 -37.85
CA CYS A 162 27.67 14.20 -36.78
C CYS A 162 26.59 14.26 -35.67
N ALA A 163 26.14 15.44 -35.26
CA ALA A 163 25.06 15.59 -34.28
C ALA A 163 23.72 15.06 -34.83
N ALA A 164 23.38 15.35 -36.08
CA ALA A 164 22.18 14.82 -36.73
C ALA A 164 22.23 13.29 -36.87
N LEU A 165 23.39 12.73 -37.24
CA LEU A 165 23.61 11.28 -37.30
C LEU A 165 23.60 10.63 -35.91
N LEU A 166 24.08 11.29 -34.86
CA LEU A 166 23.96 10.81 -33.47
C LEU A 166 22.51 10.83 -32.99
N VAL A 167 21.73 11.86 -33.31
CA VAL A 167 20.29 11.89 -33.01
C VAL A 167 19.54 10.79 -33.77
N LEU A 168 19.89 10.55 -35.04
CA LEU A 168 19.38 9.40 -35.81
C LEU A 168 19.80 8.06 -35.20
N LEU A 169 21.07 7.88 -34.80
CA LEU A 169 21.52 6.68 -34.09
C LEU A 169 20.73 6.47 -32.80
N CYS A 170 20.56 7.50 -31.98
CA CYS A 170 19.79 7.42 -30.75
C CYS A 170 18.30 7.14 -31.01
N ALA A 171 17.73 7.62 -32.12
CA ALA A 171 16.33 7.38 -32.46
C ALA A 171 16.05 5.99 -33.07
N PHE A 172 17.06 5.33 -33.66
CA PHE A 172 16.90 4.04 -34.37
C PHE A 172 17.67 2.86 -33.75
N LEU A 173 18.75 3.09 -32.99
CA LEU A 173 19.53 2.05 -32.30
C LEU A 173 19.28 1.98 -30.79
N ILE A 174 18.63 2.97 -30.17
CA ILE A 174 18.01 2.77 -28.85
C ILE A 174 16.61 2.20 -29.13
N PRO A 175 16.32 0.91 -28.84
CA PRO A 175 15.00 0.38 -29.08
C PRO A 175 14.01 1.03 -28.11
N CYS A 176 12.93 1.61 -28.64
CA CYS A 176 11.82 2.04 -27.80
C CYS A 176 11.14 0.81 -27.17
N GLN A 177 11.59 0.41 -25.97
CA GLN A 177 11.12 -0.75 -25.20
C GLN A 177 9.60 -0.81 -24.98
N LYS A 178 8.88 0.32 -25.18
CA LYS A 178 7.42 0.35 -25.35
C LYS A 178 6.88 -0.81 -26.19
N GLY A 179 7.50 -1.08 -27.35
CA GLY A 179 7.06 -2.12 -28.28
C GLY A 179 7.26 -3.55 -27.78
N GLU A 180 7.93 -3.76 -26.64
CA GLU A 180 8.12 -5.07 -26.00
C GLU A 180 7.12 -5.28 -24.84
N LEU A 181 6.95 -4.26 -23.99
CA LEU A 181 5.98 -4.25 -22.89
C LEU A 181 4.52 -4.31 -23.39
N GLU A 182 4.20 -3.70 -24.53
CA GLU A 182 2.86 -3.77 -25.14
C GLU A 182 2.49 -5.19 -25.65
N LYS A 183 3.43 -6.14 -25.71
CA LYS A 183 3.19 -7.48 -26.30
C LYS A 183 2.25 -8.38 -25.47
N ARG A 184 2.11 -8.15 -24.16
CA ARG A 184 1.21 -8.92 -23.26
C ARG A 184 0.60 -8.05 -22.16
N PRO A 185 -0.46 -7.26 -22.44
CA PRO A 185 -1.17 -6.48 -21.41
C PRO A 185 -2.00 -7.32 -20.41
N GLN A 186 -1.96 -8.65 -20.56
CA GLN A 186 -2.61 -9.63 -19.67
C GLN A 186 -1.84 -10.95 -19.77
N TRP A 187 -1.68 -11.66 -18.65
CA TRP A 187 -1.27 -13.07 -18.63
C TRP A 187 -2.03 -13.85 -17.54
N GLU A 188 -2.04 -15.17 -17.67
CA GLU A 188 -2.68 -16.11 -16.73
C GLU A 188 -1.73 -17.29 -16.49
N ARG A 189 -1.64 -17.76 -15.23
CA ARG A 189 -0.75 -18.84 -14.80
C ARG A 189 -1.45 -19.73 -13.76
N ALA A 190 -1.61 -21.01 -14.09
CA ALA A 190 -1.98 -22.03 -13.12
C ALA A 190 -0.80 -22.36 -12.19
N LEU A 191 -1.05 -22.44 -10.89
CA LEU A 191 -0.13 -22.87 -9.84
C LEU A 191 -0.89 -23.68 -8.77
N GLY A 192 -0.26 -24.72 -8.25
CA GLY A 192 -0.77 -25.48 -7.10
C GLY A 192 -2.11 -26.18 -7.29
N ASP A 193 -2.69 -26.56 -6.16
CA ASP A 193 -4.03 -27.11 -5.99
C ASP A 193 -5.00 -26.00 -5.52
N ALA A 194 -6.28 -26.08 -5.93
CA ALA A 194 -7.36 -25.16 -5.59
C ALA A 194 -7.89 -25.40 -4.16
N GLY A 195 -6.97 -25.53 -3.20
CA GLY A 195 -7.22 -25.96 -1.83
C GLY A 195 -7.98 -24.95 -0.97
N GLY A 196 -9.30 -24.88 -1.12
CA GLY A 196 -10.22 -24.22 -0.20
C GLY A 196 -10.44 -22.72 -0.45
N VAL A 197 -10.91 -22.03 0.60
CA VAL A 197 -11.36 -20.62 0.57
C VAL A 197 -10.35 -19.68 1.25
N THR A 198 -9.26 -20.21 1.80
CA THR A 198 -8.23 -19.41 2.50
C THR A 198 -7.37 -18.63 1.50
N PRO A 199 -7.23 -17.30 1.64
CA PRO A 199 -6.33 -16.51 0.81
C PRO A 199 -4.89 -17.02 0.86
N PRO A 200 -4.25 -17.31 -0.29
CA PRO A 200 -2.81 -17.53 -0.34
C PRO A 200 -2.07 -16.22 -0.07
N ALA A 201 -0.89 -16.27 0.57
CA ALA A 201 -0.10 -15.07 0.81
C ALA A 201 0.42 -14.49 -0.51
N LEU A 202 0.05 -13.25 -0.81
CA LEU A 202 0.40 -12.52 -2.02
C LEU A 202 1.24 -11.28 -1.66
N ALA A 203 2.44 -11.15 -2.23
CA ALA A 203 3.27 -9.96 -2.11
C ALA A 203 3.76 -9.49 -3.48
N LEU A 204 3.98 -8.19 -3.63
CA LEU A 204 4.47 -7.56 -4.86
C LEU A 204 5.79 -6.83 -4.60
N TRP A 205 6.83 -7.08 -5.39
CA TRP A 205 8.10 -6.36 -5.30
C TRP A 205 8.96 -6.49 -6.57
N ASP A 206 9.62 -5.41 -7.02
CA ASP A 206 10.57 -5.44 -8.14
C ASP A 206 11.88 -6.14 -7.72
N VAL A 207 12.15 -7.35 -8.25
CA VAL A 207 13.35 -8.15 -7.89
C VAL A 207 14.39 -8.30 -9.01
N ASP A 208 14.14 -7.79 -10.21
CA ASP A 208 15.10 -7.81 -11.33
C ASP A 208 15.53 -6.41 -11.83
N GLY A 209 14.84 -5.34 -11.40
CA GLY A 209 15.14 -3.95 -11.68
C GLY A 209 14.42 -3.36 -12.89
N ASP A 210 13.42 -4.04 -13.48
CA ASP A 210 12.72 -3.56 -14.67
C ASP A 210 11.72 -2.41 -14.42
N SER A 211 11.46 -2.07 -13.15
CA SER A 211 10.46 -1.10 -12.68
C SER A 211 8.99 -1.57 -12.76
N VAL A 212 8.77 -2.87 -12.56
CA VAL A 212 7.47 -3.53 -12.34
C VAL A 212 7.57 -4.41 -11.09
N ALA A 213 6.52 -4.47 -10.27
CA ALA A 213 6.55 -5.30 -9.06
C ALA A 213 6.18 -6.75 -9.36
N ASP A 214 7.16 -7.66 -9.27
CA ASP A 214 6.99 -9.10 -9.45
C ASP A 214 6.10 -9.74 -8.39
N VAL A 215 5.49 -10.88 -8.74
CA VAL A 215 4.41 -11.50 -7.96
C VAL A 215 4.92 -12.68 -7.16
N PHE A 216 4.83 -12.60 -5.83
CA PHE A 216 5.20 -13.67 -4.91
C PHE A 216 3.94 -14.31 -4.31
N LEU A 217 3.85 -15.64 -4.38
CA LEU A 217 2.67 -16.39 -3.95
C LEU A 217 3.01 -17.59 -3.06
N GLY A 218 2.27 -17.73 -1.96
CA GLY A 218 2.21 -18.94 -1.14
C GLY A 218 1.31 -20.00 -1.78
N VAL A 219 1.91 -21.02 -2.38
CA VAL A 219 1.26 -22.10 -3.14
C VAL A 219 1.20 -23.39 -2.30
N THR A 220 0.09 -24.14 -2.41
CA THR A 220 -0.03 -25.49 -1.85
C THR A 220 -0.27 -26.50 -2.98
N GLU A 221 0.34 -27.67 -2.89
CA GLU A 221 0.21 -28.80 -3.82
C GLU A 221 -0.12 -30.08 -3.04
N LEU A 222 -0.98 -30.94 -3.60
CA LEU A 222 -1.40 -32.19 -2.97
C LEU A 222 -0.67 -33.38 -3.61
N THR A 223 -0.05 -34.27 -2.82
CA THR A 223 0.57 -35.49 -3.36
C THR A 223 -0.40 -36.66 -3.37
N ASN A 224 -0.48 -37.33 -4.52
CA ASN A 224 -1.25 -38.55 -4.73
C ASN A 224 -0.44 -39.80 -4.31
N ASP A 225 0.14 -39.79 -3.11
CA ASP A 225 0.88 -40.93 -2.55
C ASP A 225 -0.09 -42.02 -2.08
N THR A 226 -0.25 -43.07 -2.89
CA THR A 226 -1.26 -44.14 -2.74
C THR A 226 -1.08 -45.06 -1.51
N HIS A 227 -0.18 -44.74 -0.58
CA HIS A 227 0.21 -45.58 0.55
C HIS A 227 -0.01 -44.98 1.94
N LEU A 228 -0.53 -43.75 2.04
CA LEU A 228 -0.91 -43.13 3.32
C LEU A 228 -2.35 -42.61 3.26
N THR A 229 -3.14 -42.87 4.31
CA THR A 229 -4.57 -42.51 4.41
C THR A 229 -4.82 -41.01 4.63
N GLN A 230 -3.87 -40.15 4.27
CA GLN A 230 -3.94 -38.70 4.39
C GLN A 230 -3.04 -38.10 3.31
N ALA A 231 -3.64 -37.51 2.27
CA ALA A 231 -2.90 -36.95 1.14
C ALA A 231 -1.98 -35.80 1.62
N ASN A 232 -0.71 -35.86 1.23
CA ASN A 232 0.32 -35.03 1.85
C ASN A 232 0.36 -33.66 1.18
N LYS A 233 0.43 -32.58 1.98
CA LYS A 233 0.45 -31.20 1.47
C LYS A 233 1.88 -30.70 1.36
N ILE A 234 2.32 -30.39 0.14
CA ILE A 234 3.55 -29.66 -0.13
C ILE A 234 3.22 -28.18 -0.16
N TYR A 235 3.91 -27.38 0.65
CA TYR A 235 3.82 -25.92 0.60
C TYR A 235 5.01 -25.36 -0.19
N SER A 236 4.84 -24.21 -0.83
CA SER A 236 5.93 -23.53 -1.56
C SER A 236 5.69 -22.03 -1.64
N ALA A 237 6.77 -21.25 -1.61
CA ALA A 237 6.75 -19.89 -2.14
C ALA A 237 7.15 -19.92 -3.62
N VAL A 238 6.43 -19.19 -4.48
CA VAL A 238 6.71 -19.07 -5.91
C VAL A 238 6.84 -17.60 -6.28
N ALA A 239 7.88 -17.26 -7.05
CA ALA A 239 8.07 -15.94 -7.63
C ALA A 239 7.73 -15.97 -9.14
N LEU A 240 6.93 -15.02 -9.60
CA LEU A 240 6.53 -14.85 -11.00
C LEU A 240 6.95 -13.48 -11.53
N SER A 241 7.56 -13.44 -12.71
CA SER A 241 7.82 -12.19 -13.43
C SER A 241 6.50 -11.51 -13.80
N ALA A 242 6.28 -10.28 -13.33
CA ALA A 242 5.03 -9.53 -13.54
C ALA A 242 4.80 -9.10 -14.99
N VAL A 243 5.86 -8.99 -15.80
CA VAL A 243 5.75 -8.73 -17.25
C VAL A 243 5.38 -9.99 -18.04
N SER A 244 5.84 -11.18 -17.62
CA SER A 244 5.82 -12.38 -18.48
C SER A 244 4.96 -13.54 -18.00
N GLY A 245 4.62 -13.59 -16.70
CA GLY A 245 3.96 -14.73 -16.05
C GLY A 245 4.87 -15.97 -15.91
N GLN A 246 6.18 -15.83 -16.13
CA GLN A 246 7.14 -16.93 -15.97
C GLN A 246 7.56 -17.08 -14.51
N VAL A 247 7.77 -18.33 -14.08
CA VAL A 247 8.31 -18.64 -12.74
C VAL A 247 9.80 -18.28 -12.72
N LEU A 248 10.17 -17.32 -11.86
CA LEU A 248 11.56 -16.95 -11.58
C LEU A 248 12.21 -18.03 -10.70
N TRP A 249 11.52 -18.44 -9.63
CA TRP A 249 11.92 -19.54 -8.77
C TRP A 249 10.74 -20.12 -7.97
N LYS A 250 10.93 -21.33 -7.45
CA LYS A 250 10.03 -22.01 -6.50
C LYS A 250 10.84 -22.53 -5.31
N LYS A 251 10.36 -22.28 -4.10
CA LYS A 251 11.01 -22.61 -2.83
C LYS A 251 10.06 -23.47 -1.99
N VAL A 252 10.38 -24.76 -1.84
CA VAL A 252 9.57 -25.70 -1.06
C VAL A 252 9.67 -25.37 0.44
N MET A 253 8.53 -25.36 1.12
CA MET A 253 8.37 -25.08 2.54
C MET A 253 7.63 -26.24 3.24
N ARG A 254 7.80 -26.36 4.56
CA ARG A 254 7.18 -27.43 5.36
C ARG A 254 5.73 -27.13 5.78
N GLU A 255 5.32 -25.88 5.61
CA GLU A 255 4.09 -25.30 6.14
C GLU A 255 3.69 -24.08 5.28
N SER A 256 2.44 -23.63 5.42
CA SER A 256 1.96 -22.39 4.80
C SER A 256 2.77 -21.19 5.27
N VAL A 257 3.09 -20.28 4.35
CA VAL A 257 3.91 -19.09 4.62
C VAL A 257 3.16 -17.80 4.37
N PHE A 258 3.41 -16.79 5.21
CA PHE A 258 3.32 -15.39 4.81
C PHE A 258 4.58 -14.99 4.03
N ILE A 259 4.46 -14.00 3.15
CA ILE A 259 5.56 -13.49 2.33
C ILE A 259 5.62 -11.98 2.51
N GLN A 260 6.80 -11.44 2.77
CA GLN A 260 7.06 -9.99 2.80
C GLN A 260 8.35 -9.68 2.03
N CYS A 261 8.40 -8.54 1.35
CA CYS A 261 9.44 -8.19 0.38
C CYS A 261 9.96 -6.76 0.62
N GLY A 262 11.15 -6.43 0.09
CA GLY A 262 11.65 -5.05 0.08
C GLY A 262 12.58 -4.67 1.22
N LEU A 263 12.91 -5.62 2.11
CA LEU A 263 14.08 -5.49 2.98
C LEU A 263 15.34 -5.42 2.10
N GLN A 264 16.20 -4.43 2.33
CA GLN A 264 17.40 -4.18 1.54
C GLN A 264 18.63 -4.14 2.45
N TYR A 265 19.76 -4.66 1.97
CA TYR A 265 21.04 -4.60 2.68
C TYR A 265 21.96 -3.59 2.00
N SER A 266 22.58 -2.72 2.79
CA SER A 266 23.58 -1.74 2.32
C SER A 266 24.77 -2.37 1.56
N SER A 267 24.98 -3.67 1.72
CA SER A 267 26.04 -4.46 1.10
C SER A 267 25.60 -5.36 -0.08
N GLN A 268 24.30 -5.47 -0.39
CA GLN A 268 23.80 -6.28 -1.52
C GLN A 268 22.72 -5.55 -2.34
N PRO A 269 22.88 -5.42 -3.67
CA PRO A 269 21.91 -4.72 -4.52
C PRO A 269 20.64 -5.54 -4.81
N SER A 270 20.59 -6.83 -4.46
CA SER A 270 19.38 -7.65 -4.61
C SER A 270 18.46 -7.49 -3.40
N PRO A 271 17.15 -7.24 -3.59
CA PRO A 271 16.19 -7.18 -2.49
C PRO A 271 16.01 -8.54 -1.81
N VAL A 272 15.60 -8.49 -0.55
CA VAL A 272 15.35 -9.66 0.30
C VAL A 272 13.85 -9.90 0.44
N VAL A 273 13.47 -11.18 0.41
CA VAL A 273 12.12 -11.66 0.65
C VAL A 273 12.13 -12.52 1.91
N LEU A 274 11.28 -12.20 2.89
CA LEU A 274 11.05 -13.02 4.07
C LEU A 274 9.91 -14.00 3.81
N LEU A 275 10.16 -15.28 4.11
CA LEU A 275 9.18 -16.35 4.13
C LEU A 275 8.93 -16.75 5.58
N ILE A 276 7.71 -16.55 6.08
CA ILE A 276 7.35 -16.70 7.50
C ILE A 276 6.31 -17.81 7.63
N GLY A 277 6.72 -18.98 8.14
CA GLY A 277 5.83 -20.08 8.50
C GLY A 277 5.43 -20.04 9.99
N LYS A 278 4.69 -21.04 10.49
CA LYS A 278 4.36 -21.17 11.92
C LYS A 278 5.56 -21.55 12.80
N SER A 279 6.62 -22.09 12.21
CA SER A 279 7.81 -22.64 12.89
C SER A 279 9.16 -22.05 12.45
N ILE A 280 9.18 -21.24 11.39
CA ILE A 280 10.41 -20.74 10.76
C ILE A 280 10.23 -19.36 10.13
N VAL A 281 11.27 -18.53 10.23
CA VAL A 281 11.46 -17.33 9.40
C VAL A 281 12.68 -17.58 8.52
N MET A 282 12.58 -17.30 7.22
CA MET A 282 13.67 -17.47 6.25
C MET A 282 13.80 -16.27 5.34
N ALA A 283 14.95 -15.60 5.35
CA ALA A 283 15.31 -14.62 4.35
C ALA A 283 15.84 -15.32 3.10
N VAL A 284 15.30 -14.97 1.93
CA VAL A 284 15.79 -15.42 0.63
C VAL A 284 16.15 -14.24 -0.27
N ASN A 285 17.15 -14.42 -1.12
CA ASN A 285 17.48 -13.48 -2.19
C ASN A 285 16.31 -13.42 -3.19
N GLY A 286 15.69 -12.24 -3.36
CA GLY A 286 14.44 -12.07 -4.10
C GLY A 286 14.50 -12.50 -5.56
N THR A 287 15.65 -12.36 -6.22
CA THR A 287 15.83 -12.75 -7.63
C THR A 287 16.06 -14.25 -7.82
N THR A 288 16.53 -14.99 -6.80
CA THR A 288 17.00 -16.39 -6.97
C THR A 288 16.41 -17.43 -6.00
N GLY A 289 15.66 -17.04 -4.96
CA GLY A 289 15.09 -17.93 -3.95
C GLY A 289 16.12 -18.63 -3.05
N ARG A 290 17.42 -18.31 -3.19
CA ARG A 290 18.52 -18.85 -2.38
C ARG A 290 18.39 -18.36 -0.93
N ASN A 291 18.64 -19.26 0.03
CA ASN A 291 18.61 -18.94 1.45
C ASN A 291 19.75 -17.96 1.80
N LEU A 292 19.45 -16.94 2.59
CA LEU A 292 20.44 -16.02 3.17
C LEU A 292 20.64 -16.36 4.65
N TRP A 293 19.55 -16.40 5.42
CA TRP A 293 19.52 -16.89 6.80
C TRP A 293 18.13 -17.43 7.16
N SER A 294 18.05 -18.23 8.22
CA SER A 294 16.77 -18.75 8.74
C SER A 294 16.82 -19.02 10.24
N VAL A 295 15.77 -18.63 10.97
CA VAL A 295 15.61 -18.82 12.41
C VAL A 295 14.33 -19.60 12.72
N LEU A 296 14.38 -20.46 13.75
CA LEU A 296 13.27 -21.34 14.15
C LEU A 296 12.54 -20.75 15.35
N LEU A 297 11.38 -20.13 15.11
CA LEU A 297 10.52 -19.55 16.15
C LEU A 297 9.19 -20.31 16.19
N LYS A 298 8.73 -20.69 17.37
CA LYS A 298 7.51 -21.50 17.53
C LYS A 298 6.26 -20.62 17.63
N ASN A 299 5.20 -21.04 16.96
CA ASN A 299 3.85 -20.45 17.05
C ASN A 299 3.82 -18.99 16.58
N ILE A 300 4.36 -18.73 15.38
CA ILE A 300 4.31 -17.40 14.78
C ILE A 300 2.87 -17.07 14.35
N GLU A 301 2.34 -15.96 14.87
CA GLU A 301 0.98 -15.48 14.54
C GLU A 301 0.96 -14.11 13.85
N SER A 302 2.10 -13.42 13.72
CA SER A 302 2.19 -12.15 12.99
C SER A 302 3.13 -12.20 11.79
N GLN A 303 2.98 -11.18 10.93
CA GLN A 303 4.03 -10.75 10.01
C GLN A 303 5.24 -10.17 10.78
N ALA A 304 6.36 -9.96 10.08
CA ALA A 304 7.49 -9.20 10.60
C ALA A 304 7.24 -7.69 10.47
N VAL A 305 7.65 -6.94 11.49
CA VAL A 305 7.67 -5.47 11.49
C VAL A 305 9.12 -5.01 11.35
N LEU A 306 9.38 -4.10 10.42
CA LEU A 306 10.67 -3.45 10.25
C LEU A 306 10.95 -2.53 11.45
N LEU A 307 12.14 -2.63 12.04
CA LEU A 307 12.62 -1.79 13.13
C LEU A 307 13.80 -0.92 12.69
N PRO A 308 14.08 0.20 13.37
CA PRO A 308 15.40 0.82 13.30
C PRO A 308 16.48 -0.18 13.77
N ASP A 309 17.72 0.02 13.31
CA ASP A 309 18.91 -0.70 13.78
C ASP A 309 19.04 -0.63 15.32
N LEU A 310 19.04 -1.80 15.97
CA LEU A 310 19.18 -1.96 17.42
C LEU A 310 20.62 -2.34 17.83
N GLN A 311 21.44 -2.81 16.90
CA GLN A 311 22.75 -3.42 17.14
C GLN A 311 23.93 -2.46 16.85
N GLY A 312 23.73 -1.49 15.96
CA GLY A 312 24.77 -0.61 15.40
C GLY A 312 25.43 -1.16 14.13
N ASP A 313 24.81 -2.12 13.41
CA ASP A 313 25.37 -2.71 12.19
C ASP A 313 24.92 -2.01 10.88
N SER A 314 24.09 -0.96 11.00
CA SER A 314 23.50 -0.20 9.90
C SER A 314 22.48 -0.96 9.03
N VAL A 315 21.91 -2.06 9.54
CA VAL A 315 20.79 -2.77 8.90
C VAL A 315 19.52 -2.64 9.78
N PRO A 316 18.34 -2.36 9.18
CA PRO A 316 17.07 -2.40 9.91
C PRO A 316 16.77 -3.79 10.49
N ASP A 317 16.48 -3.85 11.79
CA ASP A 317 16.12 -5.09 12.49
C ASP A 317 14.64 -5.48 12.31
N LEU A 318 14.23 -6.61 12.87
CA LEU A 318 12.88 -7.15 12.74
C LEU A 318 12.24 -7.47 14.10
N LEU A 319 10.92 -7.30 14.19
CA LEU A 319 10.09 -7.75 15.30
C LEU A 319 9.04 -8.75 14.81
N ILE A 320 8.86 -9.87 15.50
CA ILE A 320 7.79 -10.85 15.25
C ILE A 320 7.08 -11.18 16.56
N ALA A 321 5.76 -11.37 16.50
CA ALA A 321 4.96 -11.88 17.60
C ALA A 321 4.68 -13.38 17.46
N THR A 322 4.91 -14.10 18.55
CA THR A 322 4.55 -15.50 18.73
C THR A 322 3.48 -15.63 19.80
N LEU A 323 2.48 -16.48 19.58
CA LEU A 323 1.39 -16.75 20.53
C LEU A 323 1.24 -18.26 20.66
N PRO A 324 1.69 -18.87 21.76
CA PRO A 324 1.59 -20.32 21.92
C PRO A 324 0.13 -20.81 21.98
N ALA A 325 -0.12 -21.98 21.40
CA ALA A 325 -1.46 -22.59 21.33
C ALA A 325 -1.95 -23.20 22.65
N ASP A 326 -1.24 -22.96 23.76
CA ASP A 326 -1.58 -23.43 25.10
C ASP A 326 -2.20 -22.25 25.86
N GLU A 327 -3.42 -22.38 26.38
CA GLU A 327 -4.28 -21.27 26.88
C GLU A 327 -3.67 -20.49 28.08
N THR A 328 -2.51 -20.90 28.56
CA THR A 328 -1.81 -20.36 29.72
C THR A 328 -0.56 -19.52 29.37
N LEU A 329 -0.31 -19.25 28.08
CA LEU A 329 0.91 -18.58 27.63
C LEU A 329 0.69 -17.24 26.91
N ASP A 330 1.43 -16.25 27.41
CA ASP A 330 1.52 -14.87 26.91
C ASP A 330 1.90 -14.75 25.43
N LEU A 331 1.34 -13.71 24.78
CA LEU A 331 1.89 -13.17 23.54
C LEU A 331 3.35 -12.76 23.78
N SER A 332 4.26 -13.27 22.97
CA SER A 332 5.69 -13.04 23.12
C SER A 332 6.26 -12.30 21.90
N LEU A 333 6.88 -11.14 22.12
CA LEU A 333 7.54 -10.38 21.06
C LEU A 333 9.03 -10.75 21.00
N THR A 334 9.51 -11.15 19.83
CA THR A 334 10.90 -11.56 19.58
C THR A 334 11.57 -10.56 18.65
N LEU A 335 12.73 -10.04 19.07
CA LEU A 335 13.61 -9.18 18.27
C LEU A 335 14.57 -10.06 17.47
N ILE A 336 14.80 -9.74 16.19
CA ILE A 336 15.60 -10.54 15.26
C ILE A 336 16.52 -9.62 14.46
N SER A 337 17.80 -9.98 14.34
CA SER A 337 18.79 -9.30 13.50
C SER A 337 18.34 -9.30 12.04
N GLY A 338 18.15 -8.11 11.45
CA GLY A 338 17.76 -8.01 10.04
C GLY A 338 18.80 -8.58 9.08
N LEU A 339 20.08 -8.45 9.44
CA LEU A 339 21.24 -8.93 8.66
C LEU A 339 21.50 -10.43 8.82
N THR A 340 21.35 -10.99 10.03
CA THR A 340 21.82 -12.35 10.35
C THR A 340 20.72 -13.35 10.73
N GLY A 341 19.50 -12.89 11.03
CA GLY A 341 18.42 -13.72 11.54
C GLY A 341 18.58 -14.16 13.01
N ALA A 342 19.63 -13.71 13.73
CA ALA A 342 19.84 -14.07 15.13
C ALA A 342 18.84 -13.40 16.08
N GLU A 343 18.37 -14.11 17.11
CA GLU A 343 17.51 -13.54 18.16
C GLU A 343 18.27 -12.51 19.02
N LEU A 344 17.71 -11.31 19.19
CA LEU A 344 18.35 -10.19 19.89
C LEU A 344 18.00 -10.20 21.39
N GLY A 345 18.54 -11.19 22.08
CA GLY A 345 18.22 -11.49 23.48
C GLY A 345 17.14 -12.57 23.57
N ARG A 346 16.31 -12.52 24.61
CA ARG A 346 15.19 -13.46 24.81
C ARG A 346 13.86 -12.86 24.30
N PRO A 347 12.89 -13.71 23.86
CA PRO A 347 11.51 -13.30 23.67
C PRO A 347 10.93 -12.61 24.91
N VAL A 348 10.12 -11.57 24.70
CA VAL A 348 9.52 -10.76 25.76
C VAL A 348 8.03 -11.09 25.88
N PRO A 349 7.58 -11.74 26.97
CA PRO A 349 6.19 -12.13 27.16
C PRO A 349 5.30 -10.97 27.68
N PHE A 350 4.02 -11.02 27.31
CA PHE A 350 2.97 -10.07 27.63
C PHE A 350 1.66 -10.74 28.05
N ASN A 351 1.32 -10.63 29.34
CA ASN A 351 0.03 -11.03 29.94
C ASN A 351 -1.10 -10.14 29.38
N LEU A 352 -1.59 -10.41 28.17
CA LEU A 352 -2.72 -9.71 27.58
C LEU A 352 -4.04 -10.20 28.18
N THR A 353 -4.82 -9.26 28.73
CA THR A 353 -6.10 -9.55 29.41
C THR A 353 -7.31 -9.55 28.47
N GLY A 354 -7.08 -9.60 27.15
CA GLY A 354 -8.12 -9.55 26.12
C GLY A 354 -8.17 -10.84 25.29
N GLN A 355 -9.38 -11.20 24.87
CA GLN A 355 -9.64 -12.24 23.88
C GLN A 355 -9.92 -11.61 22.52
N GLY A 356 -9.70 -12.35 21.43
CA GLY A 356 -10.01 -11.92 20.07
C GLY A 356 -8.84 -12.14 19.10
N LYS A 357 -8.96 -11.57 17.90
CA LYS A 357 -7.93 -11.56 16.86
C LYS A 357 -6.67 -10.82 17.35
N LEU A 358 -5.49 -11.30 16.93
CA LEU A 358 -4.22 -10.58 17.12
C LEU A 358 -4.21 -9.33 16.25
N ILE A 359 -4.00 -8.19 16.89
CA ILE A 359 -3.80 -6.89 16.26
C ILE A 359 -2.33 -6.51 16.41
N GLY A 360 -1.69 -6.14 15.31
CA GLY A 360 -0.26 -5.84 15.28
C GLY A 360 0.64 -7.09 15.35
N PRO A 361 1.92 -6.94 15.74
CA PRO A 361 2.55 -5.69 16.14
C PRO A 361 2.61 -4.66 15.00
N LEU A 362 2.65 -3.38 15.36
CA LEU A 362 2.82 -2.25 14.45
C LEU A 362 3.83 -1.28 15.07
N LEU A 363 4.86 -0.89 14.31
CA LEU A 363 5.79 0.15 14.74
C LEU A 363 5.13 1.53 14.59
N HIS A 364 5.40 2.39 15.56
CA HIS A 364 5.06 3.81 15.56
C HIS A 364 6.28 4.63 15.96
N GLU A 365 6.45 5.78 15.34
CA GLU A 365 7.44 6.78 15.68
C GLU A 365 6.73 8.10 16.01
N THR A 366 6.86 8.60 17.24
CA THR A 366 6.20 9.85 17.63
C THR A 366 6.79 11.05 16.88
N GLN A 367 6.12 12.21 16.95
CA GLN A 367 6.64 13.49 16.45
C GLN A 367 8.00 13.91 17.06
N GLN A 368 8.44 13.25 18.14
CA GLN A 368 9.75 13.46 18.74
C GLN A 368 10.81 12.43 18.30
N GLY A 369 10.49 11.46 17.44
CA GLY A 369 11.42 10.38 17.08
C GLY A 369 11.64 9.39 18.21
N SER A 370 10.56 8.98 18.89
CA SER A 370 10.57 7.92 19.91
C SER A 370 9.73 6.75 19.44
N TYR A 371 10.24 5.53 19.58
CA TYR A 371 9.62 4.34 18.99
C TYR A 371 8.74 3.57 19.99
N TYR A 372 7.51 3.25 19.58
CA TYR A 372 6.54 2.46 20.31
C TYR A 372 6.00 1.33 19.42
N ILE A 373 5.69 0.18 20.01
CA ILE A 373 5.03 -0.93 19.34
C ILE A 373 3.58 -1.01 19.82
N LEU A 374 2.63 -0.94 18.90
CA LEU A 374 1.20 -1.14 19.14
C LEU A 374 0.83 -2.60 18.87
N PHE A 375 0.11 -3.24 19.78
CA PHE A 375 -0.31 -4.63 19.65
C PHE A 375 -1.47 -4.99 20.61
N GLY A 376 -2.13 -6.13 20.40
CA GLY A 376 -3.01 -6.71 21.42
C GLY A 376 -3.97 -7.79 20.89
N LEU A 377 -4.81 -8.32 21.78
CA LEU A 377 -5.82 -9.33 21.50
C LEU A 377 -7.20 -8.75 21.82
N GLY A 378 -7.95 -8.36 20.79
CA GLY A 378 -9.26 -7.68 20.88
C GLY A 378 -9.25 -6.25 21.46
N ASN A 379 -8.39 -5.95 22.44
CA ASN A 379 -8.02 -4.60 22.86
C ASN A 379 -6.62 -4.25 22.32
N VAL A 380 -6.27 -2.98 22.25
CA VAL A 380 -4.96 -2.52 21.72
C VAL A 380 -4.20 -1.72 22.77
N GLU A 381 -2.96 -2.13 23.01
CA GLU A 381 -2.02 -1.50 23.93
C GLU A 381 -0.72 -1.15 23.19
N ALA A 382 0.14 -0.35 23.84
CA ALA A 382 1.45 -0.01 23.32
C ALA A 382 2.51 0.03 24.40
N ILE A 383 3.74 -0.31 24.02
CA ILE A 383 4.95 -0.24 24.85
C ILE A 383 6.07 0.46 24.07
N SER A 384 6.99 1.14 24.73
CA SER A 384 8.16 1.70 24.02
C SER A 384 9.09 0.57 23.56
N LEU A 385 9.64 0.69 22.35
CA LEU A 385 10.60 -0.26 21.79
C LEU A 385 11.85 -0.38 22.70
N ARG A 386 12.21 0.73 23.37
CA ARG A 386 13.21 0.78 24.44
C ARG A 386 12.96 -0.24 25.56
N ASP A 387 11.72 -0.32 26.05
CA ASP A 387 11.37 -1.23 27.15
C ASP A 387 11.34 -2.69 26.69
N ILE A 388 11.01 -2.97 25.42
CA ILE A 388 11.18 -4.31 24.82
C ILE A 388 12.66 -4.68 24.78
N TYR A 389 13.51 -3.83 24.20
CA TYR A 389 14.95 -4.07 24.09
C TYR A 389 15.61 -4.32 25.45
N ILE A 390 15.26 -3.54 26.48
CA ILE A 390 15.77 -3.73 27.85
C ILE A 390 15.30 -5.07 28.44
N ARG A 391 14.04 -5.48 28.21
CA ARG A 391 13.51 -6.78 28.69
C ARG A 391 14.17 -7.98 27.99
N ALA A 392 14.43 -7.84 26.69
CA ALA A 392 15.03 -8.88 25.84
C ALA A 392 16.53 -9.06 26.12
N THR A 393 17.30 -7.97 26.16
CA THR A 393 18.78 -8.00 26.22
C THR A 393 19.36 -7.82 27.62
N GLY A 394 18.61 -7.25 28.56
CA GLY A 394 19.11 -6.80 29.86
C GLY A 394 20.01 -5.55 29.79
N LYS A 395 20.13 -4.89 28.63
CA LYS A 395 21.01 -3.76 28.37
C LYS A 395 20.21 -2.51 28.00
N MET A 396 20.80 -1.32 28.18
CA MET A 396 20.30 -0.12 27.51
C MET A 396 20.58 -0.20 26.00
N PRO A 397 19.73 0.39 25.13
CA PRO A 397 20.04 0.54 23.72
C PRO A 397 21.31 1.38 23.49
N ILE A 398 22.02 1.11 22.40
CA ILE A 398 23.24 1.84 22.02
C ILE A 398 22.89 3.14 21.29
N THR A 399 21.87 3.12 20.42
CA THR A 399 21.51 4.27 19.58
C THR A 399 20.63 5.27 20.34
N GLN A 400 20.95 6.56 20.21
CA GLN A 400 20.27 7.64 20.94
C GLN A 400 18.77 7.76 20.62
N ALA A 401 18.36 7.35 19.41
CA ALA A 401 16.94 7.32 19.02
C ALA A 401 16.14 6.28 19.82
N LEU A 402 16.72 5.11 20.11
CA LEU A 402 16.11 4.08 20.97
C LEU A 402 16.16 4.44 22.46
N ILE A 403 17.06 5.33 22.88
CA ILE A 403 17.10 5.83 24.27
C ILE A 403 15.94 6.82 24.51
N LYS A 404 15.45 7.51 23.48
CA LYS A 404 14.42 8.54 23.59
C LYS A 404 13.05 7.96 23.99
N LYS A 405 12.29 8.73 24.77
CA LYS A 405 10.86 8.53 25.05
C LYS A 405 10.16 9.87 24.90
N ASP A 406 8.88 9.85 24.53
CA ASP A 406 8.10 11.06 24.27
C ASP A 406 7.25 11.42 25.50
N PRO A 407 7.49 12.56 26.19
CA PRO A 407 6.72 12.94 27.37
C PRO A 407 5.20 13.02 27.16
N GLY A 408 4.73 13.30 25.93
CA GLY A 408 3.30 13.31 25.61
C GLY A 408 2.69 11.91 25.66
N TRP A 409 3.42 10.90 25.17
CA TRP A 409 3.00 9.49 25.23
C TRP A 409 3.20 8.88 26.62
N GLU A 410 4.31 9.19 27.31
CA GLU A 410 4.61 8.67 28.65
C GLU A 410 3.57 9.10 29.71
N VAL A 411 2.84 10.20 29.49
CA VAL A 411 1.71 10.67 30.32
C VAL A 411 0.42 9.88 30.09
N LEU A 412 0.25 9.22 28.94
CA LEU A 412 -0.92 8.38 28.62
C LEU A 412 -0.85 6.98 29.26
N ARG A 413 0.30 6.64 29.87
CA ARG A 413 0.52 5.40 30.62
C ARG A 413 -0.12 5.48 32.01
N LYS A 414 -0.93 4.47 32.38
CA LYS A 414 -1.49 4.38 33.73
C LYS A 414 -0.40 4.20 34.80
N THR A 415 -0.62 4.78 35.98
CA THR A 415 0.38 4.98 37.05
C THR A 415 1.14 3.73 37.53
N ASN A 416 0.60 2.52 37.30
CA ASN A 416 1.22 1.24 37.68
C ASN A 416 1.36 0.25 36.49
N SER A 417 1.25 0.72 35.24
CA SER A 417 1.35 -0.11 34.03
C SER A 417 2.64 0.23 33.27
N SER A 418 3.23 -0.73 32.54
CA SER A 418 4.22 -0.41 31.50
C SER A 418 3.59 0.00 30.16
N PHE A 419 2.27 -0.16 30.03
CA PHE A 419 1.53 -0.02 28.78
C PHE A 419 0.73 1.28 28.72
N ILE A 420 0.73 1.89 27.55
CA ILE A 420 -0.22 2.91 27.12
C ILE A 420 -1.39 2.17 26.48
N HIS A 421 -2.64 2.45 26.87
CA HIS A 421 -3.79 1.82 26.22
C HIS A 421 -4.18 2.65 24.98
N ILE A 422 -4.17 2.03 23.80
CA ILE A 422 -4.62 2.67 22.55
C ILE A 422 -6.14 2.58 22.44
N TYR A 423 -6.67 1.39 22.68
CA TYR A 423 -8.10 1.12 22.73
C TYR A 423 -8.42 0.13 23.84
N ARG A 424 -9.43 0.45 24.66
CA ARG A 424 -9.96 -0.44 25.69
C ARG A 424 -11.48 -0.35 25.74
N GLY A 425 -12.15 -1.35 25.18
CA GLY A 425 -13.62 -1.42 25.09
C GLY A 425 -14.20 -2.75 25.59
N SER A 426 -15.52 -2.84 25.53
CA SER A 426 -16.27 -4.10 25.65
C SER A 426 -16.45 -4.81 24.29
N GLU A 427 -16.05 -4.14 23.21
CA GLU A 427 -16.17 -4.61 21.84
C GLU A 427 -14.76 -4.91 21.31
N HIS A 428 -14.58 -6.01 20.58
CA HIS A 428 -13.27 -6.39 20.06
C HIS A 428 -12.90 -5.56 18.83
N VAL A 429 -11.61 -5.25 18.67
CA VAL A 429 -11.01 -4.63 17.48
C VAL A 429 -10.79 -5.69 16.41
N GLU A 430 -11.28 -5.41 15.19
CA GLU A 430 -11.15 -6.27 14.01
C GLU A 430 -9.96 -5.84 13.15
N PHE A 431 -9.74 -4.52 13.03
CA PHE A 431 -8.68 -3.90 12.24
C PHE A 431 -8.14 -2.65 12.94
N LEU A 432 -6.82 -2.49 12.88
CA LEU A 432 -6.09 -1.26 13.21
C LEU A 432 -5.13 -1.00 12.05
N LEU A 433 -5.27 0.13 11.36
CA LEU A 433 -4.57 0.40 10.10
C LEU A 433 -3.94 1.80 10.12
N PRO A 434 -2.67 1.96 9.71
CA PRO A 434 -2.11 3.25 9.30
C PRO A 434 -2.96 3.92 8.22
N LEU A 435 -3.35 5.19 8.43
CA LEU A 435 -4.02 6.01 7.42
C LEU A 435 -2.98 6.52 6.40
N VAL A 436 -2.57 5.64 5.49
CA VAL A 436 -1.59 5.93 4.43
C VAL A 436 -2.15 5.52 3.07
N ALA A 437 -1.93 6.35 2.05
CA ALA A 437 -2.36 6.07 0.69
C ALA A 437 -1.80 4.73 0.20
N GLY A 438 -2.66 3.85 -0.30
CA GLY A 438 -2.22 2.55 -0.82
C GLY A 438 -1.79 1.51 0.23
N PHE A 439 -1.97 1.76 1.53
CA PHE A 439 -1.59 0.79 2.59
C PHE A 439 -2.13 -0.63 2.32
N GLY A 440 -3.40 -0.74 1.88
CA GLY A 440 -4.02 -2.01 1.52
C GLY A 440 -3.38 -2.75 0.33
N ASN A 441 -2.71 -2.04 -0.58
CA ASN A 441 -2.05 -2.62 -1.76
C ASN A 441 -0.67 -3.22 -1.40
N ASN A 442 0.02 -2.61 -0.42
CA ASN A 442 1.44 -2.81 -0.14
C ASN A 442 1.71 -3.40 1.27
N GLN A 443 0.73 -4.04 1.91
CA GLN A 443 0.83 -4.54 3.30
C GLN A 443 2.07 -5.42 3.56
N ASN A 444 2.54 -6.14 2.54
CA ASN A 444 3.69 -7.05 2.61
C ASN A 444 5.04 -6.38 2.27
N SER A 445 5.15 -5.05 2.44
CA SER A 445 6.36 -4.27 2.17
C SER A 445 7.20 -4.00 3.43
N LEU A 446 8.49 -4.35 3.35
CA LEU A 446 9.54 -4.08 4.34
C LEU A 446 10.50 -2.97 3.87
N ASP A 447 10.07 -2.16 2.90
CA ASP A 447 10.79 -0.95 2.48
C ASP A 447 10.74 0.13 3.57
N THR A 448 11.89 0.74 3.84
CA THR A 448 12.07 1.83 4.81
C THR A 448 11.20 3.04 4.49
N VAL A 449 10.99 3.41 3.22
CA VAL A 449 10.20 4.61 2.86
C VAL A 449 8.71 4.36 3.12
N SER A 450 8.19 3.21 2.65
CA SER A 450 6.83 2.73 2.89
C SER A 450 6.53 2.63 4.39
N ASN A 451 7.47 2.05 5.16
CA ASN A 451 7.31 1.91 6.60
C ASN A 451 7.33 3.28 7.31
N LEU A 452 8.22 4.21 6.93
CA LEU A 452 8.31 5.56 7.55
C LEU A 452 7.02 6.38 7.42
N ASN A 453 6.28 6.21 6.33
CA ASN A 453 4.95 6.83 6.19
C ASN A 453 3.93 6.20 7.17
N SER A 454 3.97 4.88 7.35
CA SER A 454 3.05 4.14 8.23
C SER A 454 3.32 4.30 9.73
N THR A 455 4.58 4.47 10.15
CA THR A 455 4.94 4.67 11.56
C THR A 455 4.53 6.06 12.08
N ARG A 456 4.25 7.00 11.16
CA ARG A 456 3.98 8.41 11.46
C ARG A 456 2.55 8.86 11.10
N SER A 457 1.68 7.97 10.64
CA SER A 457 0.29 8.30 10.30
C SER A 457 -0.64 8.28 11.53
N ASP A 458 -1.81 8.90 11.37
CA ASP A 458 -2.99 8.59 12.18
C ASP A 458 -3.50 7.16 11.89
N TRP A 459 -4.46 6.66 12.65
CA TRP A 459 -4.94 5.28 12.54
C TRP A 459 -6.45 5.15 12.35
N VAL A 460 -6.83 4.24 11.45
CA VAL A 460 -8.19 3.74 11.32
C VAL A 460 -8.39 2.56 12.27
N LEU A 461 -9.39 2.64 13.13
CA LEU A 461 -9.82 1.56 14.03
C LEU A 461 -11.20 1.05 13.62
N VAL A 462 -11.34 -0.26 13.42
CA VAL A 462 -12.63 -0.95 13.27
C VAL A 462 -12.86 -1.85 14.48
N TYR A 463 -14.00 -1.71 15.15
CA TYR A 463 -14.33 -2.49 16.35
C TYR A 463 -15.84 -2.77 16.47
N GLY A 464 -16.18 -3.82 17.24
CA GLY A 464 -17.56 -4.31 17.38
C GLY A 464 -18.20 -4.68 16.04
N SER A 465 -17.35 -5.04 15.06
CA SER A 465 -17.63 -5.22 13.63
C SER A 465 -18.38 -4.08 12.92
N SER A 466 -18.75 -2.99 13.60
CA SER A 466 -19.76 -2.00 13.12
C SER A 466 -19.32 -0.54 13.27
N LYS A 467 -18.25 -0.28 14.02
CA LYS A 467 -17.78 1.07 14.36
C LYS A 467 -16.43 1.33 13.73
N LEU A 468 -16.37 2.35 12.89
CA LEU A 468 -15.17 2.89 12.25
C LEU A 468 -14.78 4.17 12.99
N SER A 469 -13.49 4.38 13.28
CA SER A 469 -13.03 5.58 13.98
C SER A 469 -11.62 5.97 13.56
N LEU A 470 -11.41 7.26 13.34
CA LEU A 470 -10.07 7.85 13.22
C LEU A 470 -9.49 8.14 14.61
N LEU A 471 -8.30 7.61 14.89
CA LEU A 471 -7.50 7.88 16.08
C LEU A 471 -6.26 8.68 15.68
N ARG A 472 -6.06 9.86 16.28
CA ARG A 472 -4.90 10.71 15.99
C ARG A 472 -3.62 10.15 16.61
N GLN A 473 -2.57 10.05 15.81
CA GLN A 473 -1.21 9.62 16.15
C GLN A 473 -0.69 10.29 17.43
N LYS A 474 -0.84 11.62 17.50
CA LYS A 474 -0.13 12.50 18.42
C LYS A 474 -0.49 12.27 19.90
N ASP A 475 -1.78 12.06 20.17
CA ASP A 475 -2.33 12.03 21.53
C ASP A 475 -3.44 10.98 21.72
N ILE A 476 -3.57 10.05 20.77
CA ILE A 476 -4.50 8.90 20.80
C ILE A 476 -5.98 9.35 20.95
N ARG A 477 -6.29 10.61 20.62
CA ARG A 477 -7.67 11.09 20.63
C ARG A 477 -8.40 10.53 19.43
N LYS A 478 -9.60 10.04 19.69
CA LYS A 478 -10.58 9.77 18.65
C LYS A 478 -11.10 11.10 18.09
N GLU A 479 -11.00 11.28 16.78
CA GLU A 479 -11.45 12.50 16.12
C GLU A 479 -12.94 12.40 15.75
N TRP A 480 -13.35 11.25 15.19
CA TRP A 480 -14.74 10.97 14.81
C TRP A 480 -15.12 9.48 14.97
N THR A 481 -16.40 9.16 14.83
CA THR A 481 -16.90 7.76 14.73
C THR A 481 -17.98 7.68 13.66
N PHE A 482 -17.81 6.76 12.71
CA PHE A 482 -18.86 6.34 11.79
C PHE A 482 -19.43 4.99 12.24
N ASN A 483 -20.75 4.83 12.16
CA ASN A 483 -21.44 3.57 12.47
C ASN A 483 -22.02 3.00 11.18
N SER A 484 -21.73 1.75 10.87
CA SER A 484 -22.24 1.03 9.71
C SER A 484 -22.74 -0.37 10.14
N PRO A 485 -23.57 -1.07 9.35
CA PRO A 485 -23.72 -2.52 9.47
C PRO A 485 -22.38 -3.24 9.33
N SER A 486 -22.35 -4.53 9.67
CA SER A 486 -21.11 -5.31 9.84
C SER A 486 -20.08 -5.15 8.72
N ILE A 487 -19.01 -4.41 9.01
CA ILE A 487 -17.87 -4.16 8.14
C ILE A 487 -17.01 -5.43 8.12
N HIS A 488 -17.10 -6.17 7.03
CA HIS A 488 -16.39 -7.45 6.88
C HIS A 488 -15.06 -7.32 6.12
N SER A 489 -14.91 -6.27 5.31
CA SER A 489 -13.69 -5.96 4.57
C SER A 489 -12.77 -5.03 5.35
N GLN A 490 -11.45 -5.16 5.16
CA GLN A 490 -10.52 -4.11 5.56
C GLN A 490 -10.84 -2.78 4.83
N PRO A 491 -10.96 -1.64 5.53
CA PRO A 491 -11.10 -0.33 4.88
C PRO A 491 -9.93 0.01 3.94
N ALA A 492 -10.23 0.53 2.75
CA ALA A 492 -9.24 0.90 1.74
C ALA A 492 -9.07 2.44 1.67
N PRO A 493 -7.91 2.99 2.06
CA PRO A 493 -7.68 4.44 2.08
C PRO A 493 -7.29 5.02 0.72
N GLY A 494 -7.95 6.10 0.31
CA GLY A 494 -7.64 6.86 -0.91
C GLY A 494 -8.39 8.19 -0.98
N HIS A 495 -7.89 9.15 -1.75
CA HIS A 495 -8.55 10.45 -1.93
C HIS A 495 -9.78 10.31 -2.83
N PHE A 496 -10.99 10.50 -2.31
CA PHE A 496 -12.21 10.57 -3.10
C PHE A 496 -12.58 12.03 -3.41
N ASN A 497 -12.47 12.93 -2.43
CA ASN A 497 -12.67 14.36 -2.65
C ASN A 497 -11.33 15.08 -3.01
N ASP A 498 -11.35 16.42 -3.11
CA ASP A 498 -10.19 17.27 -3.41
C ASP A 498 -9.65 18.06 -2.19
N ASP A 499 -9.93 17.63 -0.94
CA ASP A 499 -9.49 18.32 0.29
C ASP A 499 -8.07 17.95 0.75
N GLY A 500 -7.51 16.85 0.24
CA GLY A 500 -6.15 16.38 0.52
C GLY A 500 -6.02 15.37 1.67
N ILE A 501 -7.11 15.01 2.35
CA ILE A 501 -7.20 13.98 3.39
C ILE A 501 -7.57 12.63 2.72
N LEU A 502 -7.29 11.51 3.40
CA LEU A 502 -7.58 10.17 2.90
C LEU A 502 -8.96 9.71 3.33
N ASP A 503 -9.86 9.55 2.36
CA ASP A 503 -11.18 8.95 2.53
C ASP A 503 -11.08 7.42 2.63
N LEU A 504 -12.13 6.79 3.18
CA LEU A 504 -12.15 5.35 3.45
C LEU A 504 -13.28 4.66 2.69
N PHE A 505 -12.91 3.80 1.73
CA PHE A 505 -13.85 2.88 1.11
C PHE A 505 -14.07 1.66 2.01
N ILE A 506 -15.32 1.31 2.28
CA ILE A 506 -15.72 0.14 3.09
C ILE A 506 -16.82 -0.67 2.41
N GLN A 507 -16.84 -1.98 2.67
CA GLN A 507 -17.93 -2.87 2.27
C GLN A 507 -18.58 -3.53 3.50
N HIS A 508 -19.90 -3.58 3.50
CA HIS A 508 -20.69 -4.42 4.41
C HIS A 508 -21.73 -5.21 3.62
N SER A 509 -22.22 -6.31 4.19
CA SER A 509 -23.25 -7.13 3.54
C SER A 509 -24.26 -7.68 4.54
N ALA A 510 -25.54 -7.51 4.24
CA ALA A 510 -26.64 -7.99 5.07
C ALA A 510 -27.81 -8.43 4.17
N ASN A 511 -28.57 -9.44 4.58
CA ASN A 511 -29.83 -9.86 3.92
C ASN A 511 -29.72 -10.14 2.41
N GLY A 512 -28.54 -10.56 1.92
CA GLY A 512 -28.30 -10.81 0.50
C GLY A 512 -27.93 -9.58 -0.34
N ILE A 513 -27.86 -8.40 0.28
CA ILE A 513 -27.37 -7.15 -0.31
C ILE A 513 -25.93 -6.92 0.17
N MET A 514 -25.08 -6.39 -0.72
CA MET A 514 -23.79 -5.79 -0.37
C MET A 514 -23.89 -4.28 -0.64
N GLN A 515 -23.54 -3.45 0.34
CA GLN A 515 -23.43 -2.01 0.16
C GLN A 515 -21.95 -1.62 0.23
N ALA A 516 -21.49 -0.89 -0.78
CA ALA A 516 -20.18 -0.27 -0.81
C ALA A 516 -20.34 1.22 -0.50
N GLN A 517 -19.48 1.76 0.37
CA GLN A 517 -19.56 3.14 0.86
C GLN A 517 -18.17 3.80 0.79
N VAL A 518 -18.14 5.12 0.57
CA VAL A 518 -16.95 5.95 0.81
C VAL A 518 -17.26 6.96 1.91
N ILE A 519 -16.43 6.95 2.96
CA ILE A 519 -16.55 7.78 4.15
C ILE A 519 -15.47 8.86 4.12
N ASP A 520 -15.90 10.11 4.32
CA ASP A 520 -15.07 11.31 4.40
C ASP A 520 -14.04 11.20 5.53
N GLY A 521 -12.76 11.31 5.18
CA GLY A 521 -11.65 11.16 6.13
C GLY A 521 -11.57 12.27 7.18
N ALA A 522 -12.06 13.47 6.85
CA ALA A 522 -11.98 14.66 7.70
C ALA A 522 -13.13 14.75 8.72
N ASN A 523 -14.33 14.28 8.38
CA ASN A 523 -15.54 14.53 9.15
C ASN A 523 -16.51 13.34 9.30
N ALA A 524 -16.20 12.17 8.74
CA ALA A 524 -17.02 10.94 8.78
C ALA A 524 -18.38 11.00 8.03
N HIS A 525 -18.62 11.98 7.17
CA HIS A 525 -19.80 11.98 6.31
C HIS A 525 -19.72 10.91 5.21
N LEU A 526 -20.88 10.48 4.71
CA LEU A 526 -20.99 9.57 3.58
C LEU A 526 -20.83 10.34 2.26
N LEU A 527 -19.71 10.16 1.56
CA LEU A 527 -19.44 10.81 0.26
C LEU A 527 -20.10 10.06 -0.91
N TRP A 528 -20.18 8.74 -0.82
CA TRP A 528 -20.73 7.88 -1.87
C TRP A 528 -21.27 6.57 -1.27
N SER A 529 -22.33 6.03 -1.88
CA SER A 529 -22.86 4.70 -1.55
C SER A 529 -23.50 4.06 -2.78
N ALA A 530 -23.37 2.74 -2.92
CA ALA A 530 -24.11 1.95 -3.90
C ALA A 530 -24.40 0.54 -3.38
N GLU A 531 -25.54 -0.02 -3.81
CA GLU A 531 -26.00 -1.35 -3.44
C GLU A 531 -25.87 -2.34 -4.61
N PHE A 532 -25.53 -3.59 -4.27
CA PHE A 532 -25.28 -4.68 -5.20
C PHE A 532 -25.88 -5.97 -4.65
N VAL A 533 -26.20 -6.92 -5.53
CA VAL A 533 -26.50 -8.29 -5.09
C VAL A 533 -25.23 -8.86 -4.43
N CYS A 534 -25.34 -9.46 -3.24
CA CYS A 534 -24.17 -9.91 -2.49
C CYS A 534 -23.42 -11.03 -3.23
N PRO A 535 -22.11 -10.88 -3.53
CA PRO A 535 -21.30 -11.89 -4.23
C PRO A 535 -20.97 -13.14 -3.38
N ARG A 536 -21.52 -13.20 -2.15
CA ARG A 536 -21.34 -14.24 -1.12
C ARG A 536 -19.88 -14.56 -0.80
N LEU A 537 -19.03 -13.55 -0.97
CA LEU A 537 -17.59 -13.60 -0.84
C LEU A 537 -17.12 -12.16 -0.62
N VAL A 538 -16.44 -11.91 0.50
CA VAL A 538 -15.84 -10.60 0.78
C VAL A 538 -14.46 -10.58 0.14
N LEU A 539 -14.17 -9.54 -0.65
CA LEU A 539 -12.92 -9.37 -1.37
C LEU A 539 -12.33 -8.01 -1.05
N GLU A 540 -11.00 -7.96 -0.97
CA GLU A 540 -10.28 -6.73 -0.61
C GLU A 540 -10.45 -5.66 -1.71
N THR A 541 -10.63 -4.42 -1.27
CA THR A 541 -10.71 -3.25 -2.16
C THR A 541 -9.33 -2.61 -2.28
N SER A 542 -8.95 -2.24 -3.51
CA SER A 542 -7.72 -1.47 -3.77
C SER A 542 -8.06 -0.04 -4.17
N ALA A 543 -7.41 0.95 -3.55
CA ALA A 543 -7.46 2.34 -3.99
C ALA A 543 -6.16 2.69 -4.72
N ILE A 544 -6.23 3.38 -5.86
CA ILE A 544 -5.08 3.69 -6.72
C ILE A 544 -5.07 5.18 -7.05
N SER A 545 -4.01 5.88 -6.68
CA SER A 545 -3.83 7.29 -7.04
C SER A 545 -3.74 7.50 -8.55
N THR A 546 -4.54 8.44 -9.06
CA THR A 546 -4.44 8.91 -10.44
C THR A 546 -3.59 10.17 -10.55
N SER A 547 -3.22 10.54 -11.77
CA SER A 547 -2.47 11.76 -12.08
C SER A 547 -3.21 13.07 -11.76
N THR A 548 -4.52 13.05 -11.44
CA THR A 548 -5.26 14.25 -11.05
C THR A 548 -5.16 14.57 -9.55
N GLY A 549 -4.69 13.62 -8.74
CA GLY A 549 -4.71 13.69 -7.27
C GLY A 549 -5.72 12.72 -6.66
N GLN A 550 -6.91 12.64 -7.25
CA GLN A 550 -7.98 11.70 -6.86
C GLN A 550 -7.55 10.24 -7.05
N SER A 551 -8.12 9.35 -6.24
CA SER A 551 -7.94 7.91 -6.30
C SER A 551 -9.08 7.22 -7.03
N ALA A 552 -8.75 6.25 -7.89
CA ALA A 552 -9.70 5.29 -8.43
C ALA A 552 -9.82 4.10 -7.46
N PHE A 553 -11.04 3.62 -7.22
CA PHE A 553 -11.30 2.50 -6.32
C PHE A 553 -11.68 1.26 -7.14
N LEU A 554 -10.96 0.16 -6.93
CA LEU A 554 -11.18 -1.15 -7.52
C LEU A 554 -11.78 -2.09 -6.48
N PHE A 555 -13.00 -2.56 -6.73
CA PHE A 555 -13.69 -3.48 -5.84
C PHE A 555 -14.49 -4.52 -6.63
N TRP A 556 -14.73 -5.67 -6.00
CA TRP A 556 -15.61 -6.69 -6.53
C TRP A 556 -17.03 -6.54 -5.98
N ALA A 557 -18.02 -6.76 -6.84
CA ALA A 557 -19.43 -6.88 -6.48
C ALA A 557 -20.14 -7.85 -7.44
N SER A 558 -21.45 -8.06 -7.30
CA SER A 558 -22.29 -8.62 -8.38
C SER A 558 -22.94 -7.46 -9.15
N ASP A 559 -24.06 -7.69 -9.86
CA ASP A 559 -24.81 -6.60 -10.48
C ASP A 559 -25.36 -5.58 -9.45
N PRO A 560 -25.36 -4.27 -9.80
CA PRO A 560 -25.88 -3.22 -8.94
C PRO A 560 -27.41 -3.29 -8.83
N ILE A 561 -27.92 -3.09 -7.62
CA ILE A 561 -29.35 -2.99 -7.34
C ILE A 561 -29.79 -1.59 -7.77
N LYS A 562 -30.26 -1.46 -9.02
CA LYS A 562 -30.96 -0.25 -9.46
C LYS A 562 -32.14 0.03 -8.53
N ALA A 563 -32.30 1.28 -8.10
CA ALA A 563 -33.46 1.76 -7.36
C ALA A 563 -34.72 1.83 -8.27
N LEU A 564 -35.21 0.66 -8.70
CA LEU A 564 -36.30 0.53 -9.64
C LEU A 564 -37.66 0.55 -8.91
N ASN A 565 -38.46 1.58 -9.20
CA ASN A 565 -39.85 1.61 -8.80
C ASN A 565 -40.64 0.47 -9.48
N GLY A 566 -40.96 -0.57 -8.73
CA GLY A 566 -42.03 -1.51 -9.06
C GLY A 566 -41.64 -2.71 -9.95
N THR A 567 -41.09 -3.75 -9.33
CA THR A 567 -41.84 -5.01 -9.18
C THR A 567 -41.19 -5.90 -8.12
N LYS A 568 -41.96 -6.30 -7.10
CA LYS A 568 -41.57 -7.40 -6.21
C LYS A 568 -41.88 -8.72 -6.93
N THR A 569 -40.93 -9.24 -7.72
CA THR A 569 -40.92 -10.65 -8.11
C THR A 569 -40.50 -11.48 -6.90
N THR A 570 -41.46 -11.74 -5.99
CA THR A 570 -41.33 -12.73 -4.92
C THR A 570 -41.27 -14.13 -5.53
N VAL A 571 -40.07 -14.55 -5.92
CA VAL A 571 -39.78 -15.96 -6.18
C VAL A 571 -39.72 -16.67 -4.83
N ALA A 572 -40.61 -17.63 -4.60
CA ALA A 572 -40.61 -18.41 -3.37
C ALA A 572 -39.33 -19.26 -3.24
N PRO A 573 -38.85 -19.57 -2.02
CA PRO A 573 -37.63 -20.36 -1.80
C PRO A 573 -37.87 -21.86 -2.11
N GLY A 574 -37.97 -22.20 -3.40
CA GLY A 574 -38.22 -23.56 -3.89
C GLY A 574 -37.16 -24.03 -4.87
N VAL A 575 -36.06 -24.58 -4.33
CA VAL A 575 -35.02 -25.39 -5.02
C VAL A 575 -34.71 -24.97 -6.47
N ALA A 576 -34.44 -23.68 -6.70
CA ALA A 576 -33.71 -23.27 -7.88
C ALA A 576 -32.26 -23.79 -7.77
N ALA A 577 -31.75 -24.43 -8.83
CA ALA A 577 -30.32 -24.74 -8.91
C ALA A 577 -29.53 -23.43 -8.77
N ALA A 578 -28.48 -23.43 -7.94
CA ALA A 578 -27.78 -22.21 -7.58
C ALA A 578 -27.12 -21.56 -8.82
N GLU A 579 -27.72 -20.48 -9.32
CA GLU A 579 -27.13 -19.69 -10.40
C GLU A 579 -25.72 -19.21 -9.96
N PRO A 580 -24.70 -19.39 -10.80
CA PRO A 580 -23.34 -19.01 -10.43
C PRO A 580 -23.26 -17.49 -10.33
N LEU A 581 -23.10 -16.99 -9.10
CA LEU A 581 -23.03 -15.55 -8.79
C LEU A 581 -21.84 -14.92 -9.52
N ILE A 582 -22.14 -14.23 -10.62
CA ILE A 582 -21.14 -13.56 -11.46
C ILE A 582 -20.54 -12.40 -10.66
N ARG A 583 -19.24 -12.50 -10.38
CA ARG A 583 -18.48 -11.45 -9.71
C ARG A 583 -17.88 -10.53 -10.77
N LYS A 584 -17.97 -9.23 -10.51
CA LYS A 584 -17.59 -8.15 -11.42
C LYS A 584 -16.61 -7.22 -10.72
N LEU A 585 -15.48 -6.99 -11.36
CA LEU A 585 -14.51 -5.97 -10.94
C LEU A 585 -14.96 -4.62 -11.48
N PHE A 586 -15.31 -3.71 -10.56
CA PHE A 586 -15.69 -2.34 -10.89
C PHE A 586 -14.56 -1.38 -10.57
N LEU A 587 -14.38 -0.38 -11.46
CA LEU A 587 -13.61 0.83 -11.19
C LEU A 587 -14.58 1.99 -10.96
N LEU A 588 -14.50 2.59 -9.77
CA LEU A 588 -15.13 3.86 -9.38
C LEU A 588 -14.10 4.99 -9.46
N HIS A 589 -14.49 6.14 -10.00
CA HIS A 589 -13.66 7.36 -10.01
C HIS A 589 -14.48 8.59 -9.60
N PRO A 590 -14.02 9.44 -8.67
CA PRO A 590 -14.85 10.50 -8.07
C PRO A 590 -15.43 11.51 -9.06
N ALA A 591 -14.68 11.87 -10.11
CA ALA A 591 -15.17 12.71 -11.21
C ALA A 591 -16.47 12.22 -11.91
N HIS A 592 -16.83 10.94 -11.80
CA HIS A 592 -18.05 10.35 -12.37
C HIS A 592 -18.73 9.40 -11.35
N PRO A 593 -19.27 9.90 -10.22
CA PRO A 593 -19.63 9.05 -9.07
C PRO A 593 -20.87 8.17 -9.31
N THR A 594 -21.72 8.52 -10.29
CA THR A 594 -22.89 7.73 -10.72
C THR A 594 -22.56 6.69 -11.79
N ILE A 595 -21.28 6.54 -12.16
CA ILE A 595 -20.81 5.66 -13.22
C ILE A 595 -19.69 4.75 -12.70
N LEU A 596 -19.88 3.45 -12.84
CA LEU A 596 -18.85 2.44 -12.68
C LEU A 596 -18.38 1.94 -14.05
N LEU A 597 -17.14 1.48 -14.12
CA LEU A 597 -16.61 0.78 -15.28
C LEU A 597 -16.38 -0.70 -14.90
N GLU A 598 -17.16 -1.61 -15.46
CA GLU A 598 -16.94 -3.06 -15.32
C GLU A 598 -15.69 -3.42 -16.13
N LEU A 599 -14.61 -3.79 -15.44
CA LEU A 599 -13.31 -4.12 -16.04
C LEU A 599 -13.22 -5.60 -16.46
N SER A 600 -13.83 -6.48 -15.68
CA SER A 600 -13.89 -7.92 -15.92
C SER A 600 -14.96 -8.60 -15.09
N SER A 601 -15.55 -9.67 -15.61
CA SER A 601 -16.47 -10.57 -14.91
C SER A 601 -15.88 -11.99 -14.81
N THR A 602 -16.22 -12.72 -13.75
CA THR A 602 -15.88 -14.14 -13.58
C THR A 602 -16.88 -14.87 -12.67
N THR A 603 -16.98 -16.19 -12.84
CA THR A 603 -17.62 -17.11 -11.88
C THR A 603 -16.62 -17.74 -10.91
N ASP A 604 -15.31 -17.59 -11.17
CA ASP A 604 -14.24 -18.07 -10.29
C ASP A 604 -14.36 -17.45 -8.88
N THR A 605 -13.86 -18.15 -7.88
CA THR A 605 -13.70 -17.62 -6.52
C THR A 605 -12.34 -16.95 -6.44
N ALA A 606 -12.28 -15.62 -6.65
CA ALA A 606 -11.10 -14.85 -6.27
C ALA A 606 -10.83 -15.03 -4.77
N VAL A 607 -9.57 -15.07 -4.35
CA VAL A 607 -9.19 -15.32 -2.94
C VAL A 607 -8.26 -14.25 -2.39
N THR A 608 -7.47 -13.60 -3.25
CA THR A 608 -6.70 -12.38 -2.92
C THR A 608 -6.44 -11.57 -4.20
N SER A 609 -6.17 -10.28 -4.04
CA SER A 609 -5.82 -9.38 -5.15
C SER A 609 -4.90 -8.25 -4.68
N ALA A 610 -4.05 -7.77 -5.58
CA ALA A 610 -3.16 -6.63 -5.33
C ALA A 610 -2.99 -5.76 -6.58
N VAL A 611 -2.38 -4.58 -6.42
CA VAL A 611 -2.09 -3.63 -7.51
C VAL A 611 -0.59 -3.41 -7.61
N SER A 612 0.00 -3.69 -8.78
CA SER A 612 1.33 -3.16 -9.14
C SER A 612 1.15 -1.84 -9.87
N TYR A 613 1.88 -0.79 -9.47
CA TYR A 613 2.09 0.38 -10.33
C TYR A 613 3.20 0.09 -11.36
N GLN A 614 3.23 0.82 -12.48
CA GLN A 614 4.32 0.79 -13.45
C GLN A 614 4.68 2.22 -13.92
N GLU A 615 5.72 2.78 -13.32
CA GLU A 615 6.05 4.21 -13.46
C GLU A 615 6.36 4.64 -14.89
N ARG A 616 7.19 3.85 -15.60
CA ARG A 616 7.61 4.13 -16.98
C ARG A 616 6.43 4.24 -17.96
N GLN A 617 5.28 3.66 -17.62
CA GLN A 617 4.06 3.67 -18.44
C GLN A 617 2.95 4.59 -17.92
N LYS A 618 3.01 5.03 -16.65
CA LYS A 618 1.87 5.61 -15.90
C LYS A 618 0.61 4.75 -15.98
N ASP A 619 0.81 3.43 -15.94
CA ASP A 619 -0.24 2.42 -15.89
C ASP A 619 -0.13 1.67 -14.56
N ALA A 620 -1.13 0.86 -14.24
CA ALA A 620 -1.08 -0.08 -13.13
C ALA A 620 -1.67 -1.43 -13.58
N SER A 621 -1.22 -2.52 -12.98
CA SER A 621 -1.73 -3.87 -13.24
C SER A 621 -2.48 -4.36 -12.00
N TYR A 622 -3.72 -4.80 -12.20
CA TYR A 622 -4.48 -5.50 -11.17
C TYR A 622 -4.19 -7.00 -11.27
N ILE A 623 -3.79 -7.57 -10.14
CA ILE A 623 -3.35 -8.96 -10.01
C ILE A 623 -4.35 -9.68 -9.13
N THR A 624 -4.87 -10.82 -9.59
CA THR A 624 -5.86 -11.62 -8.88
C THR A 624 -5.40 -13.07 -8.80
N VAL A 625 -5.61 -13.71 -7.66
CA VAL A 625 -5.50 -15.16 -7.50
C VAL A 625 -6.90 -15.71 -7.26
N SER A 626 -7.35 -16.63 -8.10
CA SER A 626 -8.66 -17.28 -7.98
C SER A 626 -8.57 -18.82 -7.97
N SER A 627 -9.49 -19.48 -7.28
CA SER A 627 -9.76 -20.90 -7.47
C SER A 627 -10.83 -21.07 -8.56
N ARG A 628 -10.48 -21.85 -9.58
CA ARG A 628 -11.38 -22.20 -10.69
C ARG A 628 -12.04 -23.56 -10.40
N PRO A 629 -13.37 -23.64 -10.33
CA PRO A 629 -14.07 -24.92 -10.27
C PRO A 629 -13.92 -25.66 -11.61
N THR A 630 -13.17 -26.75 -11.64
CA THR A 630 -13.06 -27.62 -12.82
C THR A 630 -14.21 -28.64 -12.84
N PRO A 631 -14.98 -28.75 -13.93
CA PRO A 631 -15.76 -29.96 -14.18
C PRO A 631 -14.78 -31.09 -14.56
N ASP A 632 -14.99 -32.26 -13.93
CA ASP A 632 -14.34 -33.55 -14.20
C ASP A 632 -12.80 -33.65 -14.11
N SER A 633 -12.36 -34.30 -13.02
CA SER A 633 -11.14 -35.13 -12.90
C SER A 633 -9.74 -34.49 -12.92
N GLU A 634 -9.53 -33.27 -13.40
CA GLU A 634 -8.26 -32.55 -13.14
C GLU A 634 -8.26 -31.94 -11.72
N PRO A 635 -7.15 -32.03 -10.95
CA PRO A 635 -6.98 -31.23 -9.75
C PRO A 635 -7.15 -29.75 -10.10
N GLY A 636 -8.07 -29.06 -9.44
CA GLY A 636 -8.26 -27.63 -9.67
C GLY A 636 -6.98 -26.87 -9.35
N ALA A 637 -6.66 -25.83 -10.10
CA ALA A 637 -5.46 -25.01 -9.87
C ALA A 637 -5.82 -23.63 -9.32
N GLN A 638 -4.90 -23.00 -8.58
CA GLN A 638 -4.98 -21.56 -8.35
C GLN A 638 -4.54 -20.84 -9.62
N ILE A 639 -5.39 -19.93 -10.08
CA ILE A 639 -5.19 -19.14 -11.28
C ILE A 639 -4.68 -17.77 -10.87
N VAL A 640 -3.39 -17.51 -11.09
CA VAL A 640 -2.81 -16.16 -10.99
C VAL A 640 -3.00 -15.45 -12.31
N LYS A 641 -3.61 -14.27 -12.29
CA LYS A 641 -3.86 -13.46 -13.47
C LYS A 641 -3.42 -12.02 -13.22
N SER A 642 -2.66 -11.47 -14.15
CA SER A 642 -2.29 -10.05 -14.17
C SER A 642 -2.96 -9.36 -15.36
N MET A 643 -3.44 -8.14 -15.17
CA MET A 643 -4.17 -7.37 -16.18
C MET A 643 -3.86 -5.87 -16.06
N SER A 644 -3.30 -5.28 -17.12
CA SER A 644 -3.13 -3.82 -17.25
C SER A 644 -4.50 -3.12 -17.13
N LEU A 645 -4.58 -2.11 -16.27
CA LEU A 645 -5.78 -1.32 -16.08
C LEU A 645 -6.09 -0.48 -17.32
N ARG A 646 -5.10 0.14 -17.99
CA ARG A 646 -5.32 0.80 -19.28
C ARG A 646 -5.92 -0.13 -20.33
N ALA A 647 -5.46 -1.38 -20.39
CA ALA A 647 -6.00 -2.38 -21.31
C ALA A 647 -7.41 -2.86 -20.91
N ALA A 648 -7.68 -3.03 -19.62
CA ALA A 648 -9.00 -3.36 -19.09
C ALA A 648 -10.01 -2.23 -19.34
N ILE A 649 -9.66 -1.00 -18.97
CA ILE A 649 -10.44 0.23 -19.19
C ILE A 649 -10.79 0.41 -20.67
N THR A 650 -9.88 0.09 -21.58
CA THR A 650 -10.13 0.18 -23.02
C THR A 650 -11.25 -0.77 -23.49
N LYS A 651 -11.44 -1.90 -22.80
CA LYS A 651 -12.46 -2.93 -23.06
C LYS A 651 -13.69 -2.86 -22.14
N GLY A 652 -13.63 -2.04 -21.09
CA GLY A 652 -14.60 -2.05 -19.98
C GLY A 652 -15.99 -1.57 -20.36
N GLN A 653 -17.00 -2.03 -19.62
CA GLN A 653 -18.41 -1.69 -19.87
C GLN A 653 -18.89 -0.60 -18.91
N ILE A 654 -19.54 0.43 -19.45
CA ILE A 654 -20.08 1.55 -18.67
C ILE A 654 -21.37 1.13 -17.97
N VAL A 655 -21.34 1.05 -16.65
CA VAL A 655 -22.49 0.73 -15.79
C VAL A 655 -22.94 1.99 -15.08
N ARG A 656 -24.21 2.38 -15.24
CA ARG A 656 -24.80 3.55 -14.59
C ARG A 656 -25.63 3.11 -13.39
N LEU A 657 -25.36 3.71 -12.24
CA LEU A 657 -26.04 3.42 -10.97
C LEU A 657 -27.43 4.07 -10.93
N GLU A 658 -27.53 5.31 -11.40
CA GLU A 658 -28.78 6.08 -11.40
C GLU A 658 -29.34 6.31 -12.81
N GLU A 659 -30.62 5.99 -12.97
CA GLU A 659 -31.37 6.16 -14.21
C GLU A 659 -32.42 7.30 -14.09
N SER A 660 -32.01 8.41 -13.49
CA SER A 660 -32.82 9.62 -13.34
C SER A 660 -33.36 10.14 -14.68
N SER A 661 -34.67 10.08 -14.89
CA SER A 661 -35.36 10.62 -16.07
C SER A 661 -36.12 11.92 -15.73
N LYS A 662 -35.56 12.73 -14.81
CA LYS A 662 -36.14 14.01 -14.38
C LYS A 662 -35.77 15.12 -15.38
N PRO A 663 -36.74 15.85 -15.96
CA PRO A 663 -36.45 16.97 -16.84
C PRO A 663 -35.88 18.14 -16.03
N GLY A 664 -34.64 18.55 -16.35
CA GLY A 664 -33.95 19.67 -15.70
C GLY A 664 -32.57 19.34 -15.10
N GLU A 665 -32.20 18.06 -15.02
CA GLU A 665 -30.83 17.66 -14.65
C GLU A 665 -29.79 18.06 -15.74
N PRO A 666 -28.52 18.26 -15.38
CA PRO A 666 -27.46 18.52 -16.35
C PRO A 666 -27.34 17.38 -17.36
N VAL A 667 -26.93 17.72 -18.59
CA VAL A 667 -26.83 16.77 -19.71
C VAL A 667 -25.98 15.57 -19.30
N LYS A 668 -26.58 14.38 -19.27
CA LYS A 668 -25.89 13.14 -18.89
C LYS A 668 -24.68 12.93 -19.82
N PRO A 669 -23.46 12.72 -19.28
CA PRO A 669 -22.27 12.62 -20.10
C PRO A 669 -22.39 11.45 -21.06
N SER A 670 -22.12 11.72 -22.33
CA SER A 670 -22.29 10.74 -23.40
C SER A 670 -21.35 9.55 -23.20
N ALA A 671 -21.72 8.39 -23.74
CA ALA A 671 -20.84 7.22 -23.70
C ALA A 671 -19.46 7.50 -24.35
N PHE A 672 -19.37 8.48 -25.26
CA PHE A 672 -18.10 8.93 -25.84
C PHE A 672 -17.26 9.74 -24.84
N GLU A 673 -17.83 10.71 -24.14
CA GLU A 673 -17.14 11.54 -23.15
C GLU A 673 -16.67 10.70 -21.95
N VAL A 674 -17.52 9.79 -21.47
CA VAL A 674 -17.19 8.86 -20.38
C VAL A 674 -16.04 7.93 -20.78
N ASN A 675 -16.09 7.33 -21.97
CA ASN A 675 -14.98 6.52 -22.49
C ASN A 675 -13.69 7.35 -22.67
N LYS A 676 -13.81 8.59 -23.15
CA LYS A 676 -12.67 9.52 -23.32
C LYS A 676 -12.04 9.88 -21.98
N PHE A 677 -12.84 10.07 -20.94
CA PHE A 677 -12.36 10.30 -19.57
C PHE A 677 -11.61 9.08 -19.05
N PHE A 678 -12.25 7.91 -18.97
CA PHE A 678 -11.62 6.72 -18.39
C PHE A 678 -10.37 6.29 -19.15
N ARG A 679 -10.39 6.30 -20.49
CA ARG A 679 -9.19 6.00 -21.32
C ARG A 679 -8.10 7.07 -21.25
N GLY A 680 -8.42 8.26 -20.71
CA GLY A 680 -7.47 9.32 -20.41
C GLY A 680 -6.85 9.24 -19.01
N LEU A 681 -7.30 8.31 -18.15
CA LEU A 681 -6.68 8.10 -16.85
C LEU A 681 -5.23 7.63 -16.99
N SER A 682 -4.36 8.20 -16.16
CA SER A 682 -3.02 7.69 -15.92
C SER A 682 -2.80 7.59 -14.42
N PHE A 683 -2.11 6.55 -13.99
CA PHE A 683 -1.89 6.25 -12.58
C PHE A 683 -0.56 6.85 -12.10
N LYS A 684 -0.40 7.01 -10.79
CA LYS A 684 0.86 7.36 -10.13
C LYS A 684 1.12 6.42 -8.96
N HIS A 685 2.37 6.34 -8.51
CA HIS A 685 2.67 5.76 -7.20
C HIS A 685 1.93 6.56 -6.11
N GLN A 686 1.56 5.88 -5.02
CA GLN A 686 0.95 6.48 -3.84
C GLN A 686 1.99 7.08 -2.89
#